data_AF-A0A1C7NBQ0-F1
#
_entry.id   AF-A0A1C7NBQ0-F1
#
_cell.length_a   1.000
_cell.length_b   1.000
_cell.length_c   1.000
_cell.angle_alpha   90.00
_cell.angle_beta   90.00
_cell.angle_gamma   90.00
#
_symmetry.space_group_name_H-M   'P 1'
#
loop_
_entity.id
_entity.type
_entity.pdbx_description
1 polymer ?
#
loop_
_entity_poly.entity_id
_entity_poly.type
_entity_poly.pdbx_seq_one_letter_code
_entity_poly.pdbx_strand_id
1 'polypeptide(L)'
;LPHLALPAIEDRDIQVTLTNQHASLSQPEDWATMELELLEESIAKGYISSSKRALARQQQDDHRVVCAVGEPAIVHIDLYNPLQVPISLSRLILGCKHYGPDVKDSEKTEAADAYEPMPDCKPLDNNMFDFEQYELEKLKEITLEPLEKKTINLTVIPRHEGSVKITGLHYTLNDLVHTFRPFHKKGKRLNRTKEEMMSVIYAPDRSLDVLVTSPMPLLDLAFHNVPETILSGEVIQTVLEINNKGNKGMTALHLKSSHPSFICVGNPEDMDKDVYGLSSDEPEHIEMDNSLFDASVIPIPLPAKDAKGGANPYGVVEPGATTLVPLWIRGDRIGKHTFKLLFSYQSEEDNAIIAHRTLRSTVRIQVLPSLKINAFTRPSATAVNEYILGVEIENLQTVAQFNLTQLTATSPIWNILPLSIDVKSTEDVAAKTAIPPRQTTFAYYKICRAPIVDTSNPEAWTSHALGALLSSHSNTKNQDSAPSPVHLNLSKISFSESNIPFDTTPLKTFALNSRMHWRQTNLESQFPNISQERYHSLFTLYNSGDIDLALYWDIPQMKRHGHHYIIGVNLGVQQNPFQGTHADLMNKNSNRTMFEATAKERSTLINSLTRNKHLKDESPIKLMVSSPDKKTHDFENEGLLKVPVSIQLRNCSWNRTSKYTLELLPWSSDSKSKDNASKPSTFNIYPFHWTGSTVFSGILKPEEFVDIQALATLHLPGVYDINRWKLTVRTDDKDDAEVFVHQPNVSQLITAAAI
;
A
#
# COMPACT_ATOMS: atom_id res chain seq x y z
N LEU A 1 -9.03 15.52 65.32
CA LEU A 1 -8.99 15.83 63.87
C LEU A 1 -7.83 15.11 63.18
N PRO A 2 -7.73 13.76 63.19
CA PRO A 2 -6.50 13.07 62.79
C PRO A 2 -6.52 12.50 61.35
N HIS A 3 -7.49 12.84 60.52
CA HIS A 3 -7.67 12.20 59.20
C HIS A 3 -7.82 13.17 58.01
N LEU A 4 -7.56 14.47 58.18
CA LEU A 4 -7.47 15.36 57.01
C LEU A 4 -6.08 15.22 56.40
N ALA A 5 -5.92 14.24 55.51
CA ALA A 5 -4.71 14.10 54.73
C ALA A 5 -4.72 15.17 53.63
N LEU A 6 -4.05 16.29 53.89
CA LEU A 6 -3.96 17.49 53.05
C LEU A 6 -2.60 17.55 52.35
N PRO A 7 -2.52 17.73 51.01
CA PRO A 7 -3.64 17.78 50.06
C PRO A 7 -4.29 16.40 49.88
N ALA A 8 -5.55 16.40 49.43
CA ALA A 8 -6.21 15.16 49.05
C ALA A 8 -5.62 14.71 47.70
N ILE A 9 -5.15 13.47 47.65
CA ILE A 9 -4.59 12.83 46.45
C ILE A 9 -5.45 11.59 46.18
N GLU A 10 -5.94 11.47 44.95
CA GLU A 10 -6.64 10.27 44.50
C GLU A 10 -5.61 9.30 43.89
N ASP A 11 -5.20 8.29 44.66
CA ASP A 11 -4.13 7.33 44.26
C ASP A 11 -4.39 6.65 42.90
N ARG A 12 -5.67 6.55 42.47
CA ARG A 12 -6.07 5.95 41.19
C ARG A 12 -5.62 6.77 39.99
N ASP A 13 -5.53 8.09 40.14
CA ASP A 13 -5.26 9.03 39.06
C ASP A 13 -3.76 9.24 38.84
N ILE A 14 -2.92 8.70 39.73
CA ILE A 14 -1.47 8.76 39.60
C ILE A 14 -1.03 7.90 38.41
N GLN A 15 -0.36 8.53 37.45
CA GLN A 15 0.13 7.87 36.24
C GLN A 15 1.61 8.17 36.06
N VAL A 16 2.36 7.17 35.59
CA VAL A 16 3.76 7.33 35.19
C VAL A 16 3.80 7.26 33.68
N THR A 17 4.37 8.28 33.05
CA THR A 17 4.55 8.34 31.59
C THR A 17 6.03 8.56 31.26
N LEU A 18 6.43 8.14 30.07
CA LEU A 18 7.76 8.41 29.52
C LEU A 18 7.68 9.58 28.55
N THR A 19 8.73 10.38 28.45
CA THR A 19 8.81 11.55 27.54
C THR A 19 8.45 11.24 26.09
N ASN A 20 8.74 10.02 25.61
CA ASN A 20 8.47 9.59 24.24
C ASN A 20 7.06 9.02 24.03
N GLN A 21 6.33 8.73 25.10
CA GLN A 21 4.92 8.39 25.01
C GLN A 21 4.11 9.69 24.96
N HIS A 22 4.06 10.31 23.78
CA HIS A 22 3.16 11.44 23.58
C HIS A 22 1.73 11.00 23.95
N ALA A 23 1.17 11.65 24.96
CA ALA A 23 -0.23 11.55 25.38
C ALA A 23 -1.16 12.18 24.32
N SER A 24 -1.04 11.76 23.06
CA SER A 24 -2.01 12.14 22.04
C SER A 24 -3.30 11.37 22.33
N LEU A 25 -4.24 12.06 23.00
CA LEU A 25 -5.59 11.59 23.32
C LEU A 25 -6.45 11.32 22.07
N SER A 26 -5.94 11.58 20.86
CA SER A 26 -6.68 11.34 19.62
C SER A 26 -6.40 9.94 19.06
N GLN A 27 -7.44 9.08 19.10
CA GLN A 27 -7.53 7.78 18.43
C GLN A 27 -6.44 6.75 18.82
N PRO A 28 -6.41 6.28 20.08
CA PRO A 28 -5.45 5.27 20.54
C PRO A 28 -5.59 3.92 19.81
N GLU A 29 -6.78 3.56 19.34
CA GLU A 29 -7.04 2.30 18.64
C GLU A 29 -6.30 2.22 17.30
N ASP A 30 -6.37 3.26 16.47
CA ASP A 30 -5.69 3.28 15.17
C ASP A 30 -4.16 3.14 15.32
N TRP A 31 -3.58 3.78 16.34
CA TRP A 31 -2.15 3.66 16.64
C TRP A 31 -1.79 2.26 17.12
N ALA A 32 -2.64 1.63 17.93
CA ALA A 32 -2.43 0.26 18.38
C ALA A 32 -2.48 -0.73 17.22
N THR A 33 -3.42 -0.56 16.27
CA THR A 33 -3.47 -1.38 15.05
C THR A 33 -2.21 -1.21 14.20
N MET A 34 -1.76 0.04 13.97
CA MET A 34 -0.52 0.29 13.24
C MET A 34 0.70 -0.34 13.93
N GLU A 35 0.78 -0.27 15.26
CA GLU A 35 1.87 -0.88 16.04
C GLU A 35 1.87 -2.41 15.94
N LEU A 36 0.70 -3.05 15.98
CA LEU A 36 0.55 -4.49 15.82
C LEU A 36 0.98 -4.95 14.42
N GLU A 37 0.46 -4.32 13.36
CA GLU A 37 0.81 -4.67 11.98
C GLU A 37 2.31 -4.49 11.70
N LEU A 38 2.91 -3.39 12.20
CA LEU A 38 4.35 -3.16 12.05
C LEU A 38 5.17 -4.23 12.77
N LEU A 39 4.73 -4.65 13.96
CA LEU A 39 5.39 -5.70 14.73
C LEU A 39 5.29 -7.05 14.01
N GLU A 40 4.12 -7.42 13.50
CA GLU A 40 3.90 -8.66 12.74
C GLU A 40 4.79 -8.72 11.49
N GLU A 41 4.84 -7.64 10.72
CA GLU A 41 5.69 -7.59 9.53
C GLU A 41 7.18 -7.63 9.88
N SER A 42 7.58 -6.93 10.95
CA SER A 42 8.96 -6.96 11.44
C SER A 42 9.37 -8.35 11.92
N ILE A 43 8.44 -9.13 12.48
CA ILE A 43 8.66 -10.54 12.85
C ILE A 43 8.74 -11.41 11.60
N ALA A 44 7.83 -11.23 10.63
CA ALA A 44 7.77 -12.01 9.40
C ALA A 44 9.04 -11.84 8.54
N LYS A 45 9.55 -10.62 8.42
CA LYS A 45 10.81 -10.31 7.73
C LYS A 45 12.06 -10.63 8.55
N GLY A 46 11.90 -11.12 9.79
CA GLY A 46 13.00 -11.58 10.65
C GLY A 46 13.78 -10.46 11.34
N TYR A 47 13.33 -9.20 11.25
CA TYR A 47 14.01 -8.03 11.82
C TYR A 47 14.05 -8.02 13.35
N ILE A 48 13.11 -8.69 14.04
CA ILE A 48 13.06 -8.77 15.53
C ILE A 48 13.40 -10.20 16.02
N SER A 49 14.11 -10.99 15.22
CA SER A 49 14.31 -12.43 15.51
C SER A 49 15.13 -12.72 16.79
N SER A 50 16.05 -11.84 17.20
CA SER A 50 16.85 -11.96 18.44
C SER A 50 16.05 -11.63 19.71
N SER A 51 14.97 -10.85 19.60
CA SER A 51 14.27 -10.23 20.74
C SER A 51 13.00 -10.96 21.19
N LYS A 52 12.77 -12.22 20.76
CA LYS A 52 11.59 -13.02 21.18
C LYS A 52 11.44 -13.14 22.70
N ARG A 53 12.55 -13.17 23.43
CA ARG A 53 12.58 -13.20 24.91
C ARG A 53 12.07 -11.88 25.53
N ALA A 54 12.46 -10.75 24.95
CA ALA A 54 12.01 -9.42 25.39
C ALA A 54 10.51 -9.22 25.09
N LEU A 55 10.05 -9.60 23.89
CA LEU A 55 8.62 -9.56 23.54
C LEU A 55 7.76 -10.42 24.47
N ALA A 56 8.21 -11.63 24.79
CA ALA A 56 7.49 -12.52 25.72
C ALA A 56 7.41 -11.93 27.14
N ARG A 57 8.47 -11.27 27.62
CA ARG A 57 8.45 -10.58 28.92
C ARG A 57 7.52 -9.36 28.90
N GLN A 58 7.55 -8.57 27.83
CA GLN A 58 6.69 -7.39 27.67
C GLN A 58 5.20 -7.76 27.59
N GLN A 59 4.84 -8.94 27.04
CA GLN A 59 3.48 -9.47 27.04
C GLN A 59 3.05 -10.09 28.39
N GLN A 60 4.00 -10.51 29.22
CA GLN A 60 3.73 -11.11 30.53
C GLN A 60 3.68 -10.10 31.67
N ASP A 61 4.28 -8.92 31.54
CA ASP A 61 4.38 -7.95 32.63
C ASP A 61 3.09 -7.13 32.83
N ASP A 62 2.67 -7.12 34.09
CA ASP A 62 1.36 -6.68 34.61
C ASP A 62 1.26 -5.14 34.66
N HIS A 63 1.28 -4.47 33.50
CA HIS A 63 1.17 -2.99 33.34
C HIS A 63 2.31 -2.17 33.98
N ARG A 64 3.52 -2.74 34.12
CA ARG A 64 4.71 -1.99 34.55
C ARG A 64 5.17 -1.00 33.48
N VAL A 65 5.61 0.18 33.92
CA VAL A 65 6.27 1.14 33.02
C VAL A 65 7.73 0.73 32.85
N VAL A 66 8.18 0.60 31.61
CA VAL A 66 9.55 0.15 31.29
C VAL A 66 10.37 1.35 30.82
N CYS A 67 11.40 1.72 31.58
CA CYS A 67 12.26 2.88 31.34
C CYS A 67 13.70 2.41 31.06
N ALA A 68 14.48 3.10 30.22
CA ALA A 68 15.92 2.81 30.14
C ALA A 68 16.72 3.67 31.13
N VAL A 69 17.93 3.21 31.48
CA VAL A 69 18.87 4.00 32.27
C VAL A 69 19.16 5.34 31.59
N GLY A 70 19.02 6.43 32.36
CA GLY A 70 19.24 7.81 31.93
C GLY A 70 18.02 8.49 31.32
N GLU A 71 16.86 7.83 31.24
CA GLU A 71 15.64 8.42 30.70
C GLU A 71 14.71 8.98 31.78
N PRO A 72 14.08 10.15 31.55
CA PRO A 72 13.15 10.71 32.51
C PRO A 72 11.78 10.00 32.44
N ALA A 73 11.36 9.45 33.58
CA ALA A 73 9.99 9.03 33.84
C ALA A 73 9.24 10.14 34.59
N ILE A 74 8.10 10.58 34.06
CA ILE A 74 7.29 11.66 34.62
C ILE A 74 6.14 11.06 35.41
N VAL A 75 6.03 11.43 36.68
CA VAL A 75 4.92 11.04 37.56
C VAL A 75 3.92 12.18 37.63
N HIS A 76 2.71 11.93 37.15
CA HIS A 76 1.58 12.86 37.21
C HIS A 76 0.81 12.61 38.51
N ILE A 77 0.63 13.66 39.31
CA ILE A 77 -0.09 13.59 40.59
C ILE A 77 -1.12 14.72 40.64
N ASP A 78 -2.38 14.36 40.82
CA ASP A 78 -3.46 15.32 41.02
C ASP A 78 -3.60 15.67 42.50
N LEU A 79 -3.37 16.95 42.80
CA LEU A 79 -3.52 17.51 44.13
C LEU A 79 -4.85 18.24 44.24
N TYR A 80 -5.62 17.96 45.28
CA TYR A 80 -6.87 18.66 45.58
C TYR A 80 -6.79 19.34 46.95
N ASN A 81 -7.17 20.61 47.01
CA ASN A 81 -7.36 21.33 48.26
C ASN A 81 -8.83 21.26 48.72
N PRO A 82 -9.19 20.43 49.71
CA PRO A 82 -10.57 20.36 50.21
C PRO A 82 -10.94 21.53 51.13
N LEU A 83 -10.01 22.43 51.46
CA LEU A 83 -10.25 23.55 52.36
C LEU A 83 -10.81 24.77 51.61
N GLN A 84 -11.54 25.60 52.34
CA GLN A 84 -11.98 26.93 51.88
C GLN A 84 -10.89 28.01 52.04
N VAL A 85 -9.66 27.62 52.38
CA VAL A 85 -8.49 28.50 52.52
C VAL A 85 -7.35 27.98 51.63
N PRO A 86 -6.50 28.87 51.10
CA PRO A 86 -5.36 28.46 50.30
C PRO A 86 -4.34 27.69 51.14
N ILE A 87 -3.70 26.68 50.55
CA ILE A 87 -2.60 25.92 51.14
C ILE A 87 -1.33 26.07 50.29
N SER A 88 -0.18 26.28 50.92
CA SER A 88 1.12 26.24 50.24
C SER A 88 1.82 24.92 50.53
N LEU A 89 2.34 24.31 49.48
CA LEU A 89 3.14 23.09 49.54
C LEU A 89 4.55 23.47 49.09
N SER A 90 5.53 23.33 49.96
CA SER A 90 6.93 23.59 49.64
C SER A 90 7.75 22.32 49.67
N ARG A 91 8.88 22.32 48.95
CA ARG A 91 9.84 21.20 48.91
C ARG A 91 9.21 19.86 48.50
N LEU A 92 8.39 19.85 47.44
CA LEU A 92 7.76 18.61 46.97
C LEU A 92 8.81 17.72 46.29
N ILE A 93 8.87 16.45 46.67
CA ILE A 93 9.75 15.44 46.07
C ILE A 93 9.12 14.04 46.19
N LEU A 94 9.38 13.17 45.21
CA LEU A 94 8.87 11.80 45.24
C LEU A 94 9.63 10.94 46.27
N GLY A 95 8.92 10.01 46.90
CA GLY A 95 9.51 8.90 47.63
C GLY A 95 9.71 7.73 46.67
N CYS A 96 10.95 7.24 46.53
CA CYS A 96 11.29 6.14 45.64
C CYS A 96 12.17 5.10 46.35
N LYS A 97 12.02 3.82 46.00
CA LYS A 97 12.90 2.73 46.46
C LYS A 97 13.41 1.96 45.24
N HIS A 98 14.73 1.75 45.16
CA HIS A 98 15.36 0.95 44.10
C HIS A 98 15.57 -0.48 44.56
N TYR A 99 15.29 -1.42 43.67
CA TYR A 99 15.52 -2.85 43.84
C TYR A 99 16.44 -3.33 42.72
N GLY A 100 17.57 -3.94 43.08
CA GLY A 100 18.50 -4.51 42.10
C GLY A 100 17.90 -5.69 41.31
N PRO A 101 18.46 -6.03 40.14
CA PRO A 101 17.91 -7.02 39.21
C PRO A 101 17.78 -8.46 39.77
N ASP A 102 18.56 -8.82 40.79
CA ASP A 102 18.56 -10.16 41.42
C ASP A 102 17.72 -10.26 42.70
N VAL A 103 17.10 -9.17 43.16
CA VAL A 103 16.35 -9.15 44.42
C VAL A 103 14.87 -9.43 44.15
N LYS A 104 14.41 -10.64 44.45
CA LYS A 104 12.98 -10.95 44.52
C LYS A 104 12.38 -10.18 45.70
N ASP A 105 11.24 -9.51 45.45
CA ASP A 105 10.40 -8.85 46.45
C ASP A 105 10.29 -9.74 47.71
N SER A 106 11.07 -9.39 48.73
CA SER A 106 10.79 -9.84 50.08
C SER A 106 9.91 -8.74 50.65
N GLU A 107 8.60 -8.97 50.62
CA GLU A 107 7.62 -8.15 51.33
C GLU A 107 7.97 -8.16 52.82
N LYS A 108 8.84 -7.23 53.24
CA LYS A 108 8.88 -6.80 54.62
C LYS A 108 7.78 -5.76 54.77
N THR A 109 6.66 -6.21 55.33
CA THR A 109 5.58 -5.37 55.83
C THR A 109 6.13 -4.52 56.97
N GLU A 110 6.74 -3.38 56.66
CA GLU A 110 7.02 -2.36 57.67
C GLU A 110 5.74 -1.59 57.96
N ALA A 111 5.42 -1.50 59.26
CA ALA A 111 4.18 -0.94 59.78
C ALA A 111 4.00 0.55 59.39
N ALA A 112 2.77 0.90 59.05
CA ALA A 112 2.35 2.12 58.36
C ALA A 112 2.30 3.41 59.21
N ASP A 113 3.14 3.58 60.24
CA ASP A 113 3.12 4.78 61.10
C ASP A 113 4.52 5.34 61.44
N ALA A 114 5.52 5.09 60.60
CA ALA A 114 6.84 5.72 60.75
C ALA A 114 6.88 7.06 60.01
N TYR A 115 7.21 8.14 60.74
CA TYR A 115 7.58 9.43 60.16
C TYR A 115 8.83 9.22 59.28
N GLU A 116 8.67 9.20 57.95
CA GLU A 116 9.80 9.17 57.03
C GLU A 116 10.41 10.58 56.91
N PRO A 117 11.67 10.80 57.36
CA PRO A 117 12.34 12.08 57.22
C PRO A 117 12.51 12.42 55.74
N MET A 118 12.55 13.73 55.43
CA MET A 118 12.88 14.18 54.07
C MET A 118 14.24 13.58 53.69
N PRO A 119 14.38 12.93 52.53
CA PRO A 119 15.63 12.29 52.18
C PRO A 119 16.76 13.33 51.99
N ASP A 120 17.96 12.97 52.45
CA ASP A 120 19.17 13.78 52.30
C ASP A 120 19.71 13.63 50.87
N CYS A 121 19.97 14.74 50.18
CA CYS A 121 20.32 14.71 48.76
C CYS A 121 21.38 15.76 48.40
N LYS A 122 22.19 15.45 47.39
CA LYS A 122 23.10 16.42 46.78
C LYS A 122 22.34 17.20 45.69
N PRO A 123 22.32 18.55 45.73
CA PRO A 123 21.68 19.34 44.69
C PRO A 123 22.45 19.22 43.37
N LEU A 124 21.70 19.06 42.27
CA LEU A 124 22.16 19.16 40.89
C LEU A 124 21.60 20.45 40.26
N ASP A 125 21.93 20.70 38.99
CA ASP A 125 21.38 21.84 38.24
C ASP A 125 19.86 21.66 37.94
N ASN A 126 19.15 22.77 37.70
CA ASN A 126 17.72 22.79 37.31
C ASN A 126 16.72 22.06 38.24
N ASN A 127 16.84 22.23 39.56
CA ASN A 127 15.94 21.61 40.57
C ASN A 127 15.98 20.07 40.64
N MET A 128 17.00 19.43 40.05
CA MET A 128 17.23 17.99 40.15
C MET A 128 18.13 17.66 41.36
N PHE A 129 17.90 16.51 41.98
CA PHE A 129 18.65 16.04 43.16
C PHE A 129 19.12 14.60 42.95
N ASP A 130 20.38 14.33 43.28
CA ASP A 130 21.02 13.02 43.08
C ASP A 130 20.88 12.13 44.33
N PHE A 131 20.41 10.90 44.12
CA PHE A 131 20.21 9.85 45.13
C PHE A 131 21.06 8.60 44.86
N GLU A 132 22.15 8.74 44.09
CA GLU A 132 23.05 7.68 43.64
C GLU A 132 22.42 6.72 42.61
N GLN A 133 21.29 6.09 42.97
CA GLN A 133 20.58 5.11 42.17
C GLN A 133 19.65 5.73 41.13
N TYR A 134 19.16 6.94 41.39
CA TYR A 134 18.25 7.71 40.55
C TYR A 134 18.35 9.20 40.90
N GLU A 135 17.82 10.05 40.03
CA GLU A 135 17.70 11.49 40.23
C GLU A 135 16.23 11.88 40.33
N LEU A 136 15.88 12.80 41.23
CA LEU A 136 14.50 13.26 41.44
C LEU A 136 14.38 14.77 41.32
N GLU A 137 13.28 15.21 40.72
CA GLU A 137 12.93 16.62 40.62
C GLU A 137 12.29 17.12 41.92
N LYS A 138 12.70 18.31 42.37
CA LYS A 138 12.16 18.95 43.57
C LYS A 138 11.50 20.28 43.23
N LEU A 139 10.20 20.39 43.47
CA LEU A 139 9.47 21.64 43.27
C LEU A 139 9.60 22.54 44.51
N LYS A 140 9.90 23.82 44.30
CA LYS A 140 10.18 24.79 45.37
C LYS A 140 8.92 25.12 46.19
N GLU A 141 7.88 25.60 45.52
CA GLU A 141 6.62 25.96 46.15
C GLU A 141 5.45 25.87 45.16
N ILE A 142 4.31 25.37 45.62
CA ILE A 142 3.05 25.30 44.89
C ILE A 142 1.94 25.78 45.83
N THR A 143 1.22 26.82 45.43
CA THR A 143 0.00 27.25 46.13
C THR A 143 -1.22 26.60 45.47
N LEU A 144 -2.12 26.07 46.30
CA LEU A 144 -3.43 25.56 45.89
C LEU A 144 -4.51 26.45 46.51
N GLU A 145 -5.31 27.09 45.66
CA GLU A 145 -6.42 27.95 46.05
C GLU A 145 -7.57 27.14 46.69
N PRO A 146 -8.54 27.81 47.35
CA PRO A 146 -9.71 27.14 47.92
C PRO A 146 -10.44 26.25 46.90
N LEU A 147 -10.66 24.98 47.22
CA LEU A 147 -11.34 24.00 46.36
C LEU A 147 -10.67 23.75 44.98
N GLU A 148 -9.40 24.13 44.80
CA GLU A 148 -8.67 23.94 43.54
C GLU A 148 -8.17 22.49 43.39
N LYS A 149 -8.24 21.98 42.16
CA LYS A 149 -7.56 20.76 41.69
C LYS A 149 -6.41 21.16 40.77
N LYS A 150 -5.21 20.65 41.01
CA LYS A 150 -4.01 20.95 40.22
C LYS A 150 -3.14 19.72 40.03
N THR A 151 -2.78 19.43 38.79
CA THR A 151 -1.85 18.35 38.44
C THR A 151 -0.41 18.85 38.55
N ILE A 152 0.44 18.10 39.23
CA ILE A 152 1.89 18.31 39.28
C ILE A 152 2.61 17.19 38.53
N ASN A 153 3.74 17.53 37.92
CA ASN A 153 4.59 16.58 37.20
C ASN A 153 5.95 16.56 37.91
N LEU A 154 6.36 15.39 38.39
CA LEU A 154 7.66 15.20 39.03
C LEU A 154 8.47 14.17 38.24
N THR A 155 9.69 14.54 37.87
CA THR A 155 10.57 13.70 37.04
C THR A 155 11.48 12.80 37.87
N VAL A 156 11.62 11.54 37.44
CA VAL A 156 12.54 10.53 37.98
C VAL A 156 13.48 10.07 36.87
N ILE A 157 14.79 10.14 37.06
CA ILE A 157 15.79 9.65 36.08
C ILE A 157 16.57 8.50 36.72
N PRO A 158 16.41 7.24 36.30
CA PRO A 158 17.12 6.12 36.88
C PRO A 158 18.56 6.04 36.36
N ARG A 159 19.53 5.77 37.25
CA ARG A 159 20.96 5.59 36.88
C ARG A 159 21.41 4.13 36.80
N HIS A 160 20.68 3.23 37.45
CA HIS A 160 21.02 1.81 37.52
C HIS A 160 19.85 0.91 37.13
N GLU A 161 20.17 -0.23 36.49
CA GLU A 161 19.19 -1.27 36.13
C GLU A 161 18.53 -1.87 37.38
N GLY A 162 17.28 -2.30 37.25
CA GLY A 162 16.49 -2.83 38.37
C GLY A 162 15.04 -2.37 38.34
N SER A 163 14.39 -2.27 39.50
CA SER A 163 13.02 -1.75 39.65
C SER A 163 13.02 -0.52 40.56
N VAL A 164 12.46 0.59 40.10
CA VAL A 164 12.26 1.81 40.91
C VAL A 164 10.79 1.91 41.27
N LYS A 165 10.48 1.58 42.53
CA LYS A 165 9.11 1.67 43.06
C LYS A 165 8.86 3.05 43.63
N ILE A 166 7.84 3.73 43.13
CA ILE A 166 7.38 5.02 43.67
C ILE A 166 6.50 4.72 44.88
N THR A 167 6.91 5.15 46.06
CA THR A 167 6.26 4.84 47.34
C THR A 167 5.29 5.93 47.80
N GLY A 168 5.51 7.19 47.43
CA GLY A 168 4.70 8.31 47.90
C GLY A 168 5.22 9.69 47.49
N LEU A 169 4.67 10.72 48.13
CA LEU A 169 5.06 12.12 47.96
C LEU A 169 5.50 12.72 49.31
N HIS A 170 6.68 13.32 49.35
CA HIS A 170 7.13 14.16 50.45
C HIS A 170 6.82 15.63 50.13
N TYR A 171 6.29 16.36 51.10
CA TYR A 171 6.04 17.80 50.98
C TYR A 171 6.03 18.47 52.36
N THR A 172 6.29 19.77 52.40
CA THR A 172 6.14 20.60 53.60
C THR A 172 4.89 21.47 53.46
N LEU A 173 3.90 21.27 54.33
CA LEU A 173 2.66 22.04 54.33
C LEU A 173 2.87 23.38 55.05
N ASN A 174 2.57 24.48 54.37
CA ASN A 174 2.67 25.86 54.83
C ASN A 174 4.03 26.21 55.47
N ASP A 175 5.13 25.60 55.00
CA ASP A 175 6.48 25.68 55.60
C ASP A 175 6.59 25.26 57.08
N LEU A 176 5.54 24.63 57.63
CA LEU A 176 5.43 24.31 59.05
C LEU A 176 5.60 22.81 59.33
N VAL A 177 5.01 21.95 58.49
CA VAL A 177 4.91 20.51 58.78
C VAL A 177 5.38 19.69 57.57
N HIS A 178 6.49 18.98 57.73
CA HIS A 178 6.92 17.95 56.77
C HIS A 178 5.99 16.74 56.88
N THR A 179 5.46 16.30 55.75
CA THR A 179 4.54 15.17 55.65
C THR A 179 4.99 14.25 54.53
N PHE A 180 4.97 12.95 54.79
CA PHE A 180 5.07 11.91 53.77
C PHE A 180 3.70 11.30 53.53
N ARG A 181 3.26 11.29 52.27
CA ARG A 181 2.00 10.68 51.85
C ARG A 181 2.29 9.44 50.99
N PRO A 182 2.13 8.21 51.54
CA PRO A 182 2.33 7.00 50.74
C PRO A 182 1.21 6.82 49.73
N PHE A 183 1.54 6.23 48.57
CA PHE A 183 0.59 5.85 47.53
C PHE A 183 0.18 4.39 47.69
N HIS A 184 -1.13 4.13 47.79
CA HIS A 184 -1.67 2.79 47.94
C HIS A 184 -2.64 2.47 46.81
N LYS A 185 -2.08 2.11 45.66
CA LYS A 185 -2.86 1.70 44.49
C LYS A 185 -3.27 0.22 44.59
N LYS A 186 -4.55 -0.05 44.32
CA LYS A 186 -5.12 -1.41 44.31
C LYS A 186 -5.46 -1.78 42.87
N GLY A 187 -5.03 -2.98 42.44
CA GLY A 187 -5.25 -3.44 41.07
C GLY A 187 -6.69 -3.85 40.82
N LYS A 188 -6.96 -4.44 39.65
CA LYS A 188 -8.30 -4.91 39.28
C LYS A 188 -8.79 -5.99 40.26
N ARG A 189 -10.07 -5.96 40.60
CA ARG A 189 -10.70 -7.00 41.43
C ARG A 189 -10.66 -8.33 40.67
N LEU A 190 -10.05 -9.35 41.27
CA LEU A 190 -10.03 -10.70 40.74
C LEU A 190 -11.39 -11.35 41.02
N ASN A 191 -11.96 -11.97 39.99
CA ASN A 191 -13.26 -12.66 40.05
C ASN A 191 -13.19 -14.02 39.31
N ARG A 192 -12.00 -14.62 39.11
CA ARG A 192 -11.86 -15.86 38.33
C ARG A 192 -12.19 -17.10 39.15
N THR A 193 -11.86 -17.12 40.44
CA THR A 193 -12.12 -18.26 41.32
C THR A 193 -13.28 -17.97 42.29
N LYS A 194 -13.94 -19.04 42.80
CA LYS A 194 -14.99 -18.90 43.83
C LYS A 194 -14.43 -18.28 45.12
N GLU A 195 -13.17 -18.54 45.43
CA GLU A 195 -12.45 -17.96 46.57
C GLU A 195 -12.22 -16.46 46.37
N GLU A 196 -11.78 -16.03 45.19
CA GLU A 196 -11.64 -14.61 44.81
C GLU A 196 -12.96 -13.85 44.82
N MET A 197 -14.05 -14.49 44.37
CA MET A 197 -15.41 -13.91 44.39
C MET A 197 -15.92 -13.68 45.82
N MET A 198 -15.65 -14.60 46.74
CA MET A 198 -16.12 -14.53 48.14
C MET A 198 -15.27 -13.61 49.03
N SER A 199 -13.97 -13.45 48.77
CA SER A 199 -13.04 -12.74 49.66
C SER A 199 -12.57 -11.36 49.16
N VAL A 200 -13.11 -10.85 48.04
CA VAL A 200 -12.77 -9.53 47.46
C VAL A 200 -11.24 -9.34 47.34
N ILE A 201 -10.59 -10.23 46.58
CA ILE A 201 -9.15 -10.18 46.32
C ILE A 201 -8.87 -9.26 45.12
N TYR A 202 -7.86 -8.40 45.24
CA TYR A 202 -7.41 -7.52 44.17
C TYR A 202 -6.09 -8.04 43.59
N ALA A 203 -5.88 -7.86 42.30
CA ALA A 203 -4.58 -8.07 41.68
C ALA A 203 -3.55 -7.05 42.23
N PRO A 204 -2.24 -7.40 42.28
CA PRO A 204 -1.20 -6.44 42.63
C PRO A 204 -1.12 -5.34 41.57
N ASP A 205 -1.19 -4.07 41.98
CA ASP A 205 -0.99 -2.93 41.07
C ASP A 205 0.50 -2.61 40.98
N ARG A 206 1.07 -2.79 39.78
CA ARG A 206 2.49 -2.51 39.49
C ARG A 206 2.67 -1.26 38.63
N SER A 207 1.64 -0.43 38.47
CA SER A 207 1.73 0.80 37.64
C SER A 207 2.68 1.86 38.20
N LEU A 208 3.01 1.83 39.50
CA LEU A 208 3.98 2.70 40.15
C LEU A 208 5.38 2.06 40.31
N ASP A 209 5.58 0.90 39.68
CA ASP A 209 6.84 0.16 39.68
C ASP A 209 7.49 0.28 38.30
N VAL A 210 8.54 1.11 38.22
CA VAL A 210 9.25 1.41 36.99
C VAL A 210 10.37 0.40 36.79
N LEU A 211 10.24 -0.47 35.79
CA LEU A 211 11.26 -1.44 35.44
C LEU A 211 12.35 -0.74 34.61
N VAL A 212 13.55 -0.62 35.17
CA VAL A 212 14.71 0.03 34.55
C VAL A 212 15.54 -1.01 33.80
N THR A 213 15.64 -0.82 32.49
CA THR A 213 16.39 -1.67 31.56
C THR A 213 17.74 -1.05 31.20
N SER A 214 18.60 -1.81 30.52
CA SER A 214 19.87 -1.29 30.00
C SER A 214 19.67 -0.03 29.14
N PRO A 215 20.70 0.82 28.98
CA PRO A 215 20.62 2.03 28.16
C PRO A 215 20.09 1.74 26.75
N MET A 216 19.25 2.61 26.21
CA MET A 216 18.59 2.43 24.91
C MET A 216 18.79 3.67 24.01
N PRO A 217 18.67 3.51 22.68
CA PRO A 217 18.55 4.64 21.77
C PRO A 217 17.23 5.40 22.02
N LEU A 218 17.24 6.70 21.73
CA LEU A 218 16.09 7.58 21.86
C LEU A 218 15.95 8.39 20.57
N LEU A 219 14.97 8.03 19.75
CA LEU A 219 14.71 8.71 18.49
C LEU A 219 14.01 10.05 18.73
N ASP A 220 14.54 11.10 18.12
CA ASP A 220 13.92 12.40 17.96
C ASP A 220 13.92 12.79 16.47
N LEU A 221 12.83 13.38 15.99
CA LEU A 221 12.61 13.64 14.56
C LEU A 221 12.25 15.10 14.31
N ALA A 222 12.83 15.68 13.26
CA ALA A 222 12.40 16.96 12.72
C ALA A 222 12.13 16.85 11.22
N PHE A 223 11.03 17.46 10.78
CA PHE A 223 10.64 17.51 9.38
C PHE A 223 10.88 18.92 8.84
N HIS A 224 11.71 19.04 7.82
CA HIS A 224 12.03 20.32 7.18
C HIS A 224 11.32 20.48 5.85
N ASN A 225 10.91 21.71 5.55
CA ASN A 225 10.29 22.10 4.27
C ASN A 225 9.02 21.33 3.91
N VAL A 226 8.23 20.89 4.90
CA VAL A 226 6.93 20.25 4.63
C VAL A 226 5.90 21.31 4.22
N PRO A 227 5.36 21.25 2.99
CA PRO A 227 4.39 22.23 2.52
C PRO A 227 3.00 21.97 3.12
N GLU A 228 2.26 23.03 3.41
CA GLU A 228 0.85 22.91 3.83
C GLU A 228 -0.07 22.48 2.68
N THR A 229 0.26 22.90 1.45
CA THR A 229 -0.57 22.67 0.26
C THR A 229 0.25 22.18 -0.92
N ILE A 230 -0.24 21.15 -1.61
CA ILE A 230 0.37 20.58 -2.81
C ILE A 230 -0.69 20.39 -3.90
N LEU A 231 -0.31 20.33 -5.17
CA LEU A 231 -1.19 20.00 -6.28
C LEU A 231 -1.29 18.48 -6.44
N SER A 232 -2.42 18.00 -6.96
CA SER A 232 -2.55 16.59 -7.29
C SER A 232 -1.49 16.18 -8.33
N GLY A 233 -0.81 15.07 -8.10
CA GLY A 233 0.31 14.58 -8.90
C GLY A 233 1.64 15.30 -8.68
N GLU A 234 1.68 16.41 -7.93
CA GLU A 234 2.94 17.11 -7.64
C GLU A 234 3.82 16.26 -6.73
N VAL A 235 5.12 16.29 -6.97
CA VAL A 235 6.12 15.66 -6.09
C VAL A 235 6.98 16.75 -5.45
N ILE A 236 7.13 16.68 -4.14
CA ILE A 236 7.95 17.61 -3.37
C ILE A 236 8.91 16.82 -2.51
N GLN A 237 10.17 17.28 -2.47
CA GLN A 237 11.19 16.75 -1.59
C GLN A 237 11.20 17.52 -0.26
N THR A 238 11.15 16.77 0.82
CA THR A 238 11.28 17.25 2.21
C THR A 238 12.48 16.57 2.86
N VAL A 239 13.01 17.11 3.95
CA VAL A 239 14.15 16.52 4.66
C VAL A 239 13.69 15.98 6.01
N LEU A 240 13.93 14.69 6.24
CA LEU A 240 13.74 14.04 7.51
C LEU A 240 15.06 14.05 8.29
N GLU A 241 15.10 14.79 9.39
CA GLU A 241 16.20 14.81 10.34
C GLU A 241 15.97 13.78 11.43
N ILE A 242 16.92 12.86 11.57
CA ILE A 242 16.90 11.72 12.49
C ILE A 242 17.97 11.95 13.53
N ASN A 243 17.56 12.16 14.77
CA ASN A 243 18.43 12.46 15.90
C ASN A 243 18.39 11.33 16.93
N ASN A 244 19.54 10.73 17.22
CA ASN A 244 19.62 9.78 18.34
C ASN A 244 20.04 10.53 19.61
N LYS A 245 19.08 10.86 20.47
CA LYS A 245 19.32 11.48 21.78
C LYS A 245 19.56 10.45 22.89
N GLY A 246 19.58 9.17 22.55
CA GLY A 246 19.78 8.09 23.51
C GLY A 246 21.25 7.83 23.81
N ASN A 247 21.47 6.86 24.69
CA ASN A 247 22.80 6.50 25.19
C ASN A 247 23.42 5.28 24.45
N LYS A 248 22.73 4.75 23.43
CA LYS A 248 23.16 3.60 22.62
C LYS A 248 22.88 3.82 21.13
N GLY A 249 23.62 3.11 20.28
CA GLY A 249 23.44 3.14 18.83
C GLY A 249 22.04 2.68 18.42
N MET A 250 21.45 3.39 17.46
CA MET A 250 20.13 3.11 16.91
C MET A 250 20.26 2.42 15.55
N THR A 251 19.59 1.27 15.39
CA THR A 251 19.61 0.45 14.17
C THR A 251 18.19 0.06 13.75
N ALA A 252 18.04 -0.49 12.54
CA ALA A 252 16.79 -1.07 12.03
C ALA A 252 15.59 -0.11 12.14
N LEU A 253 15.78 1.14 11.70
CA LEU A 253 14.74 2.16 11.67
C LEU A 253 13.77 1.91 10.51
N HIS A 254 12.49 1.73 10.84
CA HIS A 254 11.40 1.50 9.90
C HIS A 254 10.29 2.52 10.12
N LEU A 255 9.61 2.91 9.05
CA LEU A 255 8.46 3.79 9.06
C LEU A 255 7.23 3.02 8.57
N LYS A 256 6.19 2.94 9.39
CA LYS A 256 4.84 2.58 8.93
C LYS A 256 4.02 3.84 8.63
N SER A 257 3.54 3.94 7.40
CA SER A 257 2.71 5.05 6.91
C SER A 257 1.26 4.62 6.71
N SER A 258 0.34 5.44 7.20
CA SER A 258 -1.09 5.33 6.86
C SER A 258 -1.41 5.55 5.38
N HIS A 259 -0.54 6.24 4.62
CA HIS A 259 -0.76 6.59 3.22
C HIS A 259 0.49 6.24 2.39
N PRO A 260 0.72 4.96 2.05
CA PRO A 260 1.93 4.52 1.36
C PRO A 260 2.12 5.09 -0.06
N SER A 261 1.03 5.37 -0.79
CA SER A 261 1.11 5.95 -2.14
C SER A 261 1.58 7.41 -2.16
N PHE A 262 1.57 8.09 -1.00
CA PHE A 262 1.97 9.50 -0.87
C PHE A 262 3.44 9.68 -0.52
N ILE A 263 4.09 8.69 0.10
CA ILE A 263 5.39 8.87 0.76
C ILE A 263 6.43 7.94 0.16
N CYS A 264 7.60 8.48 -0.14
CA CYS A 264 8.79 7.72 -0.51
C CYS A 264 9.97 8.22 0.32
N VAL A 265 10.69 7.30 0.96
CA VAL A 265 11.98 7.56 1.60
C VAL A 265 13.06 7.10 0.64
N GLY A 266 14.08 7.91 0.39
CA GLY A 266 15.24 7.51 -0.42
C GLY A 266 16.52 7.55 0.37
N ASN A 267 17.65 7.43 -0.33
CA ASN A 267 18.94 7.33 0.32
C ASN A 267 19.53 8.72 0.57
N PRO A 268 20.45 8.87 1.54
CA PRO A 268 21.16 10.14 1.74
C PRO A 268 21.86 10.66 0.46
N GLU A 269 22.31 9.77 -0.43
CA GLU A 269 22.91 10.10 -1.72
C GLU A 269 21.94 10.75 -2.72
N ASP A 270 20.64 10.58 -2.52
CA ASP A 270 19.60 11.11 -3.40
C ASP A 270 19.19 12.54 -3.04
N MET A 271 19.78 13.14 -2.00
CA MET A 271 19.38 14.47 -1.49
C MET A 271 19.52 15.58 -2.54
N ASP A 272 20.60 15.57 -3.32
CA ASP A 272 20.89 16.63 -4.30
C ASP A 272 20.58 16.21 -5.75
N LYS A 273 19.97 15.03 -5.95
CA LYS A 273 19.65 14.53 -7.29
C LYS A 273 18.39 15.20 -7.83
N ASP A 274 18.46 15.68 -9.07
CA ASP A 274 17.27 16.13 -9.77
C ASP A 274 16.43 14.91 -10.20
N VAL A 275 15.29 14.72 -9.52
CA VAL A 275 14.36 13.61 -9.75
C VAL A 275 13.85 13.56 -11.19
N TYR A 276 13.62 14.73 -11.77
CA TYR A 276 13.14 14.88 -13.15
C TYR A 276 14.28 15.25 -14.09
N GLY A 277 15.53 15.08 -13.62
CA GLY A 277 16.74 15.28 -14.37
C GLY A 277 16.77 14.38 -15.61
N LEU A 278 17.20 14.95 -16.71
CA LEU A 278 17.16 14.35 -18.02
C LEU A 278 18.32 13.38 -18.21
N SER A 279 18.05 12.11 -18.53
CA SER A 279 19.07 11.09 -18.81
C SER A 279 19.07 10.67 -20.27
N SER A 280 20.26 10.46 -20.84
CA SER A 280 20.46 10.09 -22.25
C SER A 280 20.60 8.59 -22.49
N ASP A 281 20.86 7.80 -21.44
CA ASP A 281 21.16 6.37 -21.54
C ASP A 281 20.29 5.62 -20.54
N GLU A 282 19.23 4.97 -21.03
CA GLU A 282 18.20 4.38 -20.19
C GLU A 282 17.77 3.01 -20.73
N PRO A 283 17.48 2.05 -19.84
CA PRO A 283 17.03 0.74 -20.25
C PRO A 283 15.63 0.81 -20.89
N GLU A 284 15.48 0.13 -22.03
CA GLU A 284 14.16 -0.10 -22.65
C GLU A 284 13.37 -1.16 -21.89
N HIS A 285 14.03 -1.99 -21.08
CA HIS A 285 13.44 -3.13 -20.37
C HIS A 285 13.94 -3.17 -18.92
N ILE A 286 13.04 -3.48 -17.98
CA ILE A 286 13.40 -3.61 -16.56
C ILE A 286 12.87 -4.92 -16.03
N GLU A 287 13.70 -5.64 -15.28
CA GLU A 287 13.29 -6.80 -14.49
C GLU A 287 12.80 -6.33 -13.11
N MET A 288 11.61 -6.77 -12.73
CA MET A 288 10.96 -6.40 -11.47
C MET A 288 10.54 -7.65 -10.70
N ASP A 289 10.63 -7.59 -9.37
CA ASP A 289 10.00 -8.60 -8.52
C ASP A 289 8.48 -8.52 -8.69
N ASN A 290 7.86 -9.66 -9.00
CA ASN A 290 6.42 -9.76 -9.24
C ASN A 290 5.65 -10.20 -7.98
N SER A 291 6.30 -10.17 -6.82
CA SER A 291 5.72 -10.48 -5.52
C SER A 291 4.92 -9.30 -4.95
N LEU A 292 3.84 -9.60 -4.23
CA LEU A 292 3.15 -8.58 -3.43
C LEU A 292 3.92 -8.31 -2.14
N PHE A 293 4.02 -7.04 -1.75
CA PHE A 293 4.68 -6.60 -0.53
C PHE A 293 3.83 -5.58 0.22
N ASP A 294 4.11 -5.34 1.50
CA ASP A 294 3.46 -4.24 2.23
C ASP A 294 4.17 -2.92 1.92
N ALA A 295 3.50 -2.05 1.15
CA ALA A 295 4.01 -0.72 0.82
C ALA A 295 3.92 0.26 2.01
N SER A 296 3.17 -0.08 3.07
CA SER A 296 3.00 0.75 4.26
C SER A 296 4.24 0.79 5.13
N VAL A 297 5.09 -0.25 5.10
CA VAL A 297 6.32 -0.33 5.91
C VAL A 297 7.55 -0.07 5.05
N ILE A 298 8.21 1.04 5.36
CA ILE A 298 9.32 1.61 4.60
C ILE A 298 10.57 1.54 5.47
N PRO A 299 11.62 0.80 5.07
CA PRO A 299 12.91 0.85 5.77
C PRO A 299 13.57 2.22 5.54
N ILE A 300 14.11 2.81 6.60
CA ILE A 300 14.86 4.07 6.50
C ILE A 300 16.35 3.75 6.45
N PRO A 301 17.06 4.15 5.38
CA PRO A 301 18.49 3.90 5.27
C PRO A 301 19.25 4.70 6.34
N LEU A 302 20.06 3.99 7.13
CA LEU A 302 20.93 4.56 8.15
C LEU A 302 22.39 4.53 7.67
N PRO A 303 23.26 5.41 8.18
CA PRO A 303 24.66 5.44 7.77
C PRO A 303 25.35 4.12 8.15
N ALA A 304 25.90 3.42 7.15
CA ALA A 304 26.74 2.25 7.35
C ALA A 304 28.21 2.70 7.48
N LYS A 305 28.96 2.16 8.46
CA LYS A 305 30.40 2.40 8.55
C LYS A 305 31.14 1.50 7.55
N ASP A 306 31.86 2.10 6.63
CA ASP A 306 32.86 1.39 5.82
C ASP A 306 34.13 1.07 6.64
N ALA A 307 34.54 -0.20 6.56
CA ALA A 307 35.88 -0.71 6.87
C ALA A 307 36.44 -0.57 8.31
N LYS A 308 36.05 -1.52 9.19
CA LYS A 308 36.95 -2.46 9.92
C LYS A 308 36.17 -3.21 11.01
N GLY A 309 35.69 -4.41 10.66
CA GLY A 309 35.21 -5.42 11.61
C GLY A 309 33.71 -5.40 11.89
N GLY A 310 32.94 -6.10 11.05
CA GLY A 310 31.52 -6.39 11.26
C GLY A 310 30.58 -5.33 10.69
N ALA A 311 30.30 -5.37 9.39
CA ALA A 311 29.28 -4.52 8.79
C ALA A 311 27.90 -4.93 9.35
N ASN A 312 27.29 -4.09 10.18
CA ASN A 312 25.87 -4.21 10.50
C ASN A 312 25.08 -3.88 9.21
N PRO A 313 24.33 -4.82 8.63
CA PRO A 313 23.63 -4.61 7.36
C PRO A 313 22.53 -3.52 7.44
N TYR A 314 22.14 -3.10 8.64
CA TYR A 314 21.06 -2.13 8.85
C TYR A 314 21.53 -0.68 9.09
N GLY A 315 22.84 -0.43 9.15
CA GLY A 315 23.40 0.88 9.52
C GLY A 315 23.11 1.29 10.97
N VAL A 316 23.88 2.23 11.52
CA VAL A 316 23.75 2.65 12.93
C VAL A 316 23.90 4.16 13.06
N VAL A 317 22.97 4.80 13.77
CA VAL A 317 23.10 6.20 14.22
C VAL A 317 23.65 6.20 15.65
N GLU A 318 24.86 6.71 15.81
CA GLU A 318 25.55 6.79 17.09
C GLU A 318 24.81 7.67 18.12
N PRO A 319 25.01 7.45 19.43
CA PRO A 319 24.52 8.35 20.47
C PRO A 319 24.92 9.80 20.21
N GLY A 320 23.94 10.71 20.23
CA GLY A 320 24.12 12.14 19.99
C GLY A 320 24.33 12.53 18.52
N ALA A 321 24.34 11.57 17.58
CA ALA A 321 24.51 11.86 16.16
C ALA A 321 23.18 12.14 15.44
N THR A 322 23.30 12.87 14.33
CA THR A 322 22.19 13.26 13.45
C THR A 322 22.44 12.72 12.05
N THR A 323 21.40 12.19 11.42
CA THR A 323 21.41 11.79 10.00
C THR A 323 20.25 12.47 9.27
N LEU A 324 20.47 12.88 8.03
CA LEU A 324 19.44 13.47 7.17
C LEU A 324 19.09 12.51 6.04
N VAL A 325 17.80 12.33 5.78
CA VAL A 325 17.29 11.45 4.72
C VAL A 325 16.24 12.19 3.90
N PRO A 326 16.27 12.12 2.55
CA PRO A 326 15.25 12.75 1.74
C PRO A 326 13.93 11.98 1.82
N LEU A 327 12.84 12.73 1.99
CA LEU A 327 11.47 12.24 2.07
C LEU A 327 10.64 12.94 0.99
N TRP A 328 10.23 12.20 -0.04
CA TRP A 328 9.36 12.73 -1.08
C TRP A 328 7.90 12.52 -0.73
N ILE A 329 7.10 13.55 -1.00
CA ILE A 329 5.65 13.54 -0.85
C ILE A 329 5.01 13.81 -2.21
N ARG A 330 4.12 12.91 -2.64
CA ARG A 330 3.35 13.01 -3.88
C ARG A 330 1.88 13.28 -3.58
N GLY A 331 1.26 14.23 -4.29
CA GLY A 331 -0.17 14.55 -4.18
C GLY A 331 -1.09 13.51 -4.82
N ASP A 332 -1.13 12.29 -4.29
CA ASP A 332 -1.82 11.16 -4.93
C ASP A 332 -3.35 11.34 -5.03
N ARG A 333 -4.01 11.67 -3.91
CA ARG A 333 -5.48 11.91 -3.87
C ARG A 333 -5.80 13.35 -3.45
N ILE A 334 -6.81 13.96 -4.07
CA ILE A 334 -7.28 15.31 -3.72
C ILE A 334 -7.97 15.28 -2.36
N GLY A 335 -7.73 16.29 -1.51
CA GLY A 335 -8.37 16.42 -0.20
C GLY A 335 -7.41 16.78 0.93
N LYS A 336 -7.96 16.84 2.15
CA LYS A 336 -7.17 17.01 3.39
C LYS A 336 -6.71 15.65 3.86
N HIS A 337 -5.40 15.47 3.97
CA HIS A 337 -4.81 14.23 4.45
C HIS A 337 -4.06 14.48 5.75
N THR A 338 -4.23 13.55 6.69
CA THR A 338 -3.48 13.51 7.94
C THR A 338 -2.66 12.23 7.94
N PHE A 339 -1.38 12.35 7.65
CA PHE A 339 -0.43 11.24 7.64
C PHE A 339 -0.05 10.87 9.06
N LYS A 340 -0.50 9.69 9.49
CA LYS A 340 0.00 9.01 10.69
C LYS A 340 1.28 8.25 10.30
N LEU A 341 2.39 8.59 10.94
CA LEU A 341 3.72 8.04 10.71
C LEU A 341 4.19 7.39 12.02
N LEU A 342 4.40 6.07 11.99
CA LEU A 342 4.87 5.29 13.13
C LEU A 342 6.29 4.82 12.83
N PHE A 343 7.27 5.30 13.59
CA PHE A 343 8.65 4.89 13.45
C PHE A 343 8.95 3.79 14.46
N SER A 344 9.54 2.67 14.03
CA SER A 344 10.04 1.59 14.89
C SER A 344 11.54 1.47 14.73
N TYR A 345 12.24 1.32 15.84
CA TYR A 345 13.70 1.22 15.86
C TYR A 345 14.20 0.30 16.97
N GLN A 346 15.43 -0.17 16.83
CA GLN A 346 16.06 -1.11 17.74
C GLN A 346 17.39 -0.56 18.27
N SER A 347 17.84 -1.13 19.38
CA SER A 347 19.19 -0.94 19.90
C SER A 347 20.17 -1.79 19.10
N GLU A 348 21.37 -1.27 18.87
CA GLU A 348 22.48 -2.04 18.29
C GLU A 348 22.85 -3.28 19.13
N GLU A 349 22.75 -3.16 20.46
CA GLU A 349 22.93 -4.26 21.41
C GLU A 349 21.58 -4.85 21.82
N ASP A 350 21.49 -6.18 21.85
CA ASP A 350 20.29 -6.91 22.29
C ASP A 350 19.93 -6.56 23.75
N ASN A 351 18.71 -6.08 23.97
CA ASN A 351 18.15 -5.84 25.30
C ASN A 351 17.21 -7.00 25.68
N ALA A 352 17.35 -7.51 26.91
CA ALA A 352 16.57 -8.63 27.40
C ALA A 352 15.10 -8.29 27.75
N ILE A 353 14.78 -7.00 27.86
CA ILE A 353 13.48 -6.50 28.32
C ILE A 353 12.73 -5.75 27.21
N ILE A 354 13.41 -4.88 26.45
CA ILE A 354 12.80 -4.11 25.34
C ILE A 354 13.32 -4.62 24.00
N ALA A 355 12.42 -5.10 23.15
CA ALA A 355 12.77 -5.57 21.81
C ALA A 355 12.96 -4.44 20.79
N HIS A 356 12.03 -3.48 20.81
CA HIS A 356 12.00 -2.35 19.88
C HIS A 356 11.28 -1.19 20.55
N ARG A 357 11.44 0.01 19.99
CA ARG A 357 10.76 1.22 20.44
C ARG A 357 10.00 1.84 19.28
N THR A 358 8.92 2.52 19.62
CA THR A 358 8.11 3.24 18.66
C THR A 358 8.08 4.73 18.94
N LEU A 359 7.97 5.53 17.88
CA LEU A 359 7.73 6.97 17.93
C LEU A 359 6.59 7.32 16.97
N ARG A 360 5.60 8.04 17.46
CA ARG A 360 4.41 8.45 16.69
C ARG A 360 4.58 9.90 16.23
N SER A 361 4.35 10.15 14.94
CA SER A 361 4.35 11.49 14.35
C SER A 361 3.15 11.69 13.43
N THR A 362 2.69 12.93 13.29
CA THR A 362 1.55 13.27 12.43
C THR A 362 1.87 14.49 11.57
N VAL A 363 1.67 14.35 10.27
CA VAL A 363 1.88 15.42 9.28
C VAL A 363 0.56 15.69 8.55
N ARG A 364 0.21 16.96 8.32
CA ARG A 364 -1.05 17.35 7.66
C ARG A 364 -0.76 18.11 6.37
N ILE A 365 -1.37 17.68 5.27
CA ILE A 365 -1.21 18.32 3.95
C ILE A 365 -2.56 18.40 3.25
N GLN A 366 -2.82 19.51 2.57
CA GLN A 366 -3.95 19.69 1.68
C GLN A 366 -3.52 19.49 0.23
N VAL A 367 -4.11 18.50 -0.44
CA VAL A 367 -3.94 18.31 -1.89
C VAL A 367 -5.05 19.06 -2.63
N LEU A 368 -4.66 19.95 -3.54
CA LEU A 368 -5.53 20.73 -4.39
C LEU A 368 -5.67 20.07 -5.78
N PRO A 369 -6.83 20.22 -6.47
CA PRO A 369 -7.02 19.70 -7.82
C PRO A 369 -6.00 20.30 -8.82
N SER A 370 -5.49 19.51 -9.76
CA SER A 370 -4.56 19.98 -10.82
C SER A 370 -5.12 19.69 -12.22
N LEU A 371 -4.83 18.50 -12.75
CA LEU A 371 -5.31 17.97 -14.00
C LEU A 371 -6.38 16.92 -13.73
N LYS A 372 -7.43 16.91 -14.53
CA LYS A 372 -8.38 15.80 -14.60
C LYS A 372 -8.08 15.00 -15.85
N ILE A 373 -7.73 13.73 -15.67
CA ILE A 373 -7.28 12.85 -16.75
C ILE A 373 -8.29 11.72 -16.90
N ASN A 374 -8.84 11.58 -18.10
CA ASN A 374 -9.67 10.45 -18.48
C ASN A 374 -8.95 9.67 -19.58
N ALA A 375 -8.78 8.37 -19.40
CA ALA A 375 -8.22 7.49 -20.42
C ALA A 375 -9.23 6.40 -20.80
N PHE A 376 -9.29 6.09 -22.10
CA PHE A 376 -10.11 5.00 -22.62
C PHE A 376 -9.37 4.27 -23.73
N THR A 377 -9.70 2.99 -23.90
CA THR A 377 -9.09 2.14 -24.92
C THR A 377 -10.17 1.61 -25.87
N ARG A 378 -9.78 1.44 -27.15
CA ARG A 378 -10.63 0.84 -28.19
C ARG A 378 -9.81 -0.14 -29.02
N PRO A 379 -10.35 -1.31 -29.41
CA PRO A 379 -9.69 -2.18 -30.37
C PRO A 379 -9.41 -1.44 -31.68
N SER A 380 -8.25 -1.70 -32.29
CA SER A 380 -7.90 -1.17 -33.60
C SER A 380 -8.74 -1.82 -34.70
N ALA A 381 -9.02 -1.05 -35.75
CA ALA A 381 -9.66 -1.56 -36.96
C ALA A 381 -8.64 -2.13 -37.98
N THR A 382 -7.33 -1.91 -37.75
CA THR A 382 -6.28 -2.25 -38.73
C THR A 382 -5.55 -3.56 -38.41
N ALA A 383 -5.47 -3.95 -37.14
CA ALA A 383 -4.78 -5.17 -36.72
C ALA A 383 -5.39 -5.79 -35.46
N VAL A 384 -5.27 -7.12 -35.35
CA VAL A 384 -5.64 -7.89 -34.15
C VAL A 384 -4.63 -7.62 -33.03
N ASN A 385 -5.11 -7.44 -31.79
CA ASN A 385 -4.28 -7.09 -30.63
C ASN A 385 -3.52 -5.77 -30.80
N GLU A 386 -4.11 -4.83 -31.52
CA GLU A 386 -3.73 -3.42 -31.43
C GLU A 386 -4.90 -2.64 -30.86
N TYR A 387 -4.60 -1.60 -30.10
CA TYR A 387 -5.60 -0.74 -29.48
C TYR A 387 -5.26 0.73 -29.71
N ILE A 388 -6.29 1.56 -29.70
CA ILE A 388 -6.17 3.01 -29.64
C ILE A 388 -6.43 3.42 -28.19
N LEU A 389 -5.46 4.10 -27.58
CA LEU A 389 -5.60 4.77 -26.29
C LEU A 389 -5.93 6.24 -26.57
N GLY A 390 -7.09 6.70 -26.10
CA GLY A 390 -7.42 8.12 -26.03
C GLY A 390 -7.21 8.63 -24.61
N VAL A 391 -6.45 9.72 -24.48
CA VAL A 391 -6.23 10.42 -23.21
C VAL A 391 -6.77 11.85 -23.34
N GLU A 392 -7.78 12.14 -22.54
CA GLU A 392 -8.38 13.46 -22.36
C GLU A 392 -7.82 14.10 -21.09
N ILE A 393 -7.28 15.31 -21.19
CA ILE A 393 -6.65 16.00 -20.08
C ILE A 393 -7.24 17.41 -19.97
N GLU A 394 -7.94 17.67 -18.86
CA GLU A 394 -8.54 18.97 -18.54
C GLU A 394 -7.73 19.66 -17.44
N ASN A 395 -7.30 20.91 -17.68
CA ASN A 395 -6.65 21.74 -16.68
C ASN A 395 -7.67 22.44 -15.78
N LEU A 396 -7.71 22.07 -14.49
CA LEU A 396 -8.65 22.62 -13.52
C LEU A 396 -8.18 23.96 -12.90
N GLN A 397 -6.93 24.37 -13.15
CA GLN A 397 -6.38 25.62 -12.64
C GLN A 397 -6.92 26.82 -13.42
N THR A 398 -6.95 27.99 -12.75
CA THR A 398 -7.44 29.26 -13.33
C THR A 398 -6.32 30.15 -13.85
N VAL A 399 -5.08 29.95 -13.39
CA VAL A 399 -3.93 30.80 -13.73
C VAL A 399 -2.76 30.00 -14.29
N ALA A 400 -2.45 28.84 -13.71
CA ALA A 400 -1.31 28.04 -14.12
C ALA A 400 -1.57 27.27 -15.43
N GLN A 401 -0.63 27.38 -16.37
CA GLN A 401 -0.53 26.51 -17.54
C GLN A 401 0.31 25.28 -17.19
N PHE A 402 -0.16 24.10 -17.58
CA PHE A 402 0.61 22.86 -17.49
C PHE A 402 1.23 22.55 -18.84
N ASN A 403 2.46 22.05 -18.83
CA ASN A 403 3.08 21.47 -20.01
C ASN A 403 3.30 19.98 -19.73
N LEU A 404 2.91 19.12 -20.68
CA LEU A 404 3.21 17.70 -20.60
C LEU A 404 4.62 17.47 -21.10
N THR A 405 5.43 16.76 -20.33
CA THR A 405 6.85 16.53 -20.63
C THR A 405 7.11 15.14 -21.22
N GLN A 406 6.44 14.11 -20.69
CA GLN A 406 6.62 12.73 -21.12
C GLN A 406 5.40 11.87 -20.81
N LEU A 407 5.14 10.88 -21.65
CA LEU A 407 4.27 9.74 -21.35
C LEU A 407 5.11 8.46 -21.34
N THR A 408 5.16 7.78 -20.20
CA THR A 408 5.79 6.45 -20.09
C THR A 408 4.71 5.39 -19.94
N ALA A 409 4.80 4.31 -20.70
CA ALA A 409 4.02 3.11 -20.50
C ALA A 409 4.92 1.95 -20.05
N THR A 410 4.47 1.21 -19.04
CA THR A 410 5.15 0.04 -18.49
C THR A 410 4.24 -1.19 -18.61
N SER A 411 4.69 -2.21 -19.33
CA SER A 411 3.89 -3.42 -19.56
C SER A 411 4.75 -4.64 -19.87
N PRO A 412 4.34 -5.86 -19.49
CA PRO A 412 5.04 -7.07 -19.91
C PRO A 412 4.95 -7.36 -21.42
N ILE A 413 3.83 -7.02 -22.07
CA ILE A 413 3.57 -7.43 -23.48
C ILE A 413 3.17 -6.29 -24.42
N TRP A 414 2.93 -5.07 -23.91
CA TRP A 414 2.44 -3.94 -24.70
C TRP A 414 3.45 -2.81 -24.83
N ASN A 415 3.53 -2.22 -26.02
CA ASN A 415 4.24 -0.98 -26.29
C ASN A 415 3.27 0.11 -26.75
N ILE A 416 3.62 1.38 -26.49
CA ILE A 416 2.83 2.54 -26.91
C ILE A 416 3.59 3.38 -27.95
N LEU A 417 2.87 3.87 -28.95
CA LEU A 417 3.38 4.72 -30.02
C LEU A 417 2.48 5.94 -30.20
N PRO A 418 3.03 7.12 -30.52
CA PRO A 418 2.23 8.31 -30.81
C PRO A 418 1.38 8.11 -32.08
N LEU A 419 0.11 8.48 -32.02
CA LEU A 419 -0.80 8.44 -33.18
C LEU A 419 -1.25 9.84 -33.60
N SER A 420 -1.62 10.70 -32.63
CA SER A 420 -2.08 12.06 -32.92
C SER A 420 -1.00 13.13 -32.85
N ILE A 421 0.14 12.89 -32.19
CA ILE A 421 1.19 13.90 -31.97
C ILE A 421 2.39 13.56 -32.86
N ASP A 422 2.79 14.50 -33.72
CA ASP A 422 4.06 14.37 -34.43
C ASP A 422 5.21 14.83 -33.53
N VAL A 423 5.85 13.87 -32.87
CA VAL A 423 6.97 14.11 -31.93
C VAL A 423 8.16 14.82 -32.60
N LYS A 424 8.28 14.76 -33.94
CA LYS A 424 9.35 15.47 -34.67
C LYS A 424 9.06 16.94 -34.89
N SER A 425 7.79 17.36 -34.81
CA SER A 425 7.35 18.73 -35.01
C SER A 425 7.19 19.44 -33.67
N THR A 426 8.10 20.37 -33.36
CA THR A 426 8.05 21.15 -32.12
C THR A 426 6.76 21.98 -31.99
N GLU A 427 6.22 22.45 -33.11
CA GLU A 427 4.96 23.20 -33.15
C GLU A 427 3.76 22.31 -32.79
N ASP A 428 3.69 21.09 -33.34
CA ASP A 428 2.59 20.17 -33.07
C ASP A 428 2.62 19.65 -31.63
N VAL A 429 3.83 19.37 -31.12
CA VAL A 429 4.05 19.02 -29.72
C VAL A 429 3.53 20.15 -28.82
N ALA A 430 4.03 21.38 -29.00
CA ALA A 430 3.61 22.50 -28.16
C ALA A 430 2.10 22.75 -28.21
N ALA A 431 1.47 22.62 -29.38
CA ALA A 431 0.03 22.80 -29.55
C ALA A 431 -0.82 21.75 -28.80
N LYS A 432 -0.29 20.53 -28.59
CA LYS A 432 -1.03 19.41 -27.99
C LYS A 432 -0.64 19.14 -26.53
N THR A 433 0.55 19.57 -26.10
CA THR A 433 1.08 19.32 -24.75
C THR A 433 1.01 20.51 -23.82
N ALA A 434 0.92 21.74 -24.33
CA ALA A 434 0.64 22.91 -23.51
C ALA A 434 -0.86 22.99 -23.23
N ILE A 435 -1.25 22.98 -21.95
CA ILE A 435 -2.64 22.99 -21.50
C ILE A 435 -2.90 24.28 -20.70
N PRO A 436 -3.44 25.33 -21.36
CA PRO A 436 -3.78 26.57 -20.68
C PRO A 436 -4.84 26.39 -19.59
N PRO A 437 -5.01 27.38 -18.70
CA PRO A 437 -6.02 27.33 -17.64
C PRO A 437 -7.42 27.07 -18.18
N ARG A 438 -8.16 26.14 -17.56
CA ARG A 438 -9.54 25.77 -17.94
C ARG A 438 -9.71 25.22 -19.37
N GLN A 439 -8.65 24.73 -19.97
CA GLN A 439 -8.71 24.10 -21.30
C GLN A 439 -8.52 22.57 -21.21
N THR A 440 -8.96 21.90 -22.28
CA THR A 440 -8.87 20.45 -22.43
C THR A 440 -8.09 20.13 -23.70
N THR A 441 -7.17 19.16 -23.61
CA THR A 441 -6.47 18.59 -24.76
C THR A 441 -6.80 17.10 -24.90
N PHE A 442 -6.71 16.60 -26.13
CA PHE A 442 -6.92 15.20 -26.48
C PHE A 442 -5.69 14.66 -27.19
N ALA A 443 -5.18 13.53 -26.71
CA ALA A 443 -4.09 12.81 -27.35
C ALA A 443 -4.49 11.35 -27.59
N TYR A 444 -4.14 10.86 -28.78
CA TYR A 444 -4.36 9.47 -29.18
C TYR A 444 -3.02 8.77 -29.40
N TYR A 445 -2.95 7.55 -28.91
CA TYR A 445 -1.79 6.69 -29.00
C TYR A 445 -2.20 5.31 -29.51
N LYS A 446 -1.28 4.67 -30.22
CA LYS A 446 -1.41 3.28 -30.65
C LYS A 446 -0.74 2.38 -29.62
N ILE A 447 -1.45 1.37 -29.14
CA ILE A 447 -0.89 0.29 -28.32
C ILE A 447 -0.76 -0.93 -29.23
N CYS A 448 0.43 -1.51 -29.27
CA CYS A 448 0.73 -2.73 -30.03
C CYS A 448 1.52 -3.71 -29.18
N ARG A 449 1.57 -4.96 -29.60
CA ARG A 449 2.36 -5.98 -28.89
C ARG A 449 3.86 -5.65 -28.97
N ALA A 450 4.56 -5.79 -27.85
CA ALA A 450 6.00 -5.63 -27.78
C ALA A 450 6.71 -6.74 -28.58
N PRO A 451 7.89 -6.45 -29.18
CA PRO A 451 8.66 -7.44 -29.93
C PRO A 451 9.28 -8.51 -29.03
N ILE A 452 9.66 -8.12 -27.81
CA ILE A 452 10.17 -9.01 -26.76
C ILE A 452 9.04 -9.18 -25.73
N VAL A 453 8.63 -10.42 -25.54
CA VAL A 453 7.51 -10.79 -24.67
C VAL A 453 8.06 -11.58 -23.51
N ASP A 454 7.66 -11.21 -22.29
CA ASP A 454 8.04 -11.94 -21.09
C ASP A 454 7.48 -13.37 -21.10
N THR A 455 8.27 -14.32 -20.59
CA THR A 455 7.92 -15.74 -20.51
C THR A 455 7.44 -16.18 -19.12
N SER A 456 7.46 -15.28 -18.13
CA SER A 456 7.15 -15.56 -16.72
C SER A 456 5.71 -16.07 -16.48
N ASN A 457 4.77 -15.78 -17.38
CA ASN A 457 3.34 -16.18 -17.33
C ASN A 457 2.71 -16.10 -15.91
N PRO A 458 2.55 -14.90 -15.33
CA PRO A 458 2.05 -14.69 -13.97
C PRO A 458 0.68 -15.34 -13.68
N GLU A 459 -0.18 -15.43 -14.69
CA GLU A 459 -1.50 -16.06 -14.59
C GLU A 459 -1.39 -17.57 -14.31
N ALA A 460 -0.39 -18.24 -14.90
CA ALA A 460 -0.14 -19.66 -14.69
C ALA A 460 0.32 -19.94 -13.26
N TRP A 461 1.20 -19.10 -12.72
CA TRP A 461 1.65 -19.19 -11.34
C TRP A 461 0.49 -19.00 -10.36
N THR A 462 -0.34 -17.97 -10.58
CA THR A 462 -1.53 -17.69 -9.78
C THR A 462 -2.51 -18.88 -9.80
N SER A 463 -2.76 -19.46 -10.98
CA SER A 463 -3.59 -20.66 -11.12
C SER A 463 -3.06 -21.83 -10.29
N HIS A 464 -1.76 -22.06 -10.32
CA HIS A 464 -1.11 -23.14 -9.57
C HIS A 464 -1.19 -22.90 -8.05
N ALA A 465 -0.92 -21.66 -7.61
CA ALA A 465 -0.98 -21.27 -6.20
C ALA A 465 -2.40 -21.44 -5.61
N LEU A 466 -3.43 -21.00 -6.34
CA LEU A 466 -4.83 -21.20 -5.95
C LEU A 466 -5.22 -22.70 -5.92
N GLY A 467 -4.73 -23.50 -6.89
CA GLY A 467 -4.91 -24.95 -6.88
C GLY A 467 -4.24 -25.66 -5.70
N ALA A 468 -3.05 -25.20 -5.31
CA ALA A 468 -2.31 -25.70 -4.15
C ALA A 468 -3.02 -25.38 -2.83
N LEU A 469 -3.58 -24.16 -2.69
CA LEU A 469 -4.38 -23.77 -1.53
C LEU A 469 -5.56 -24.72 -1.28
N LEU A 470 -6.20 -25.18 -2.36
CA LEU A 470 -7.29 -26.15 -2.25
C LEU A 470 -6.76 -27.58 -2.01
N SER A 471 -5.59 -27.95 -2.50
CA SER A 471 -5.09 -29.33 -2.38
C SER A 471 -4.48 -29.66 -1.00
N SER A 472 -4.15 -28.64 -0.21
CA SER A 472 -3.88 -28.62 1.24
C SER A 472 -3.08 -29.75 1.90
N HIS A 473 -2.32 -30.62 1.20
CA HIS A 473 -1.29 -31.51 1.81
C HIS A 473 -0.23 -32.13 0.87
N SER A 474 -0.14 -31.77 -0.42
CA SER A 474 0.98 -32.25 -1.24
C SER A 474 2.24 -31.41 -0.98
N ASN A 475 3.11 -31.91 -0.08
CA ASN A 475 4.47 -31.45 0.21
C ASN A 475 4.68 -29.93 0.34
N THR A 476 4.82 -29.49 1.59
CA THR A 476 5.28 -28.18 2.09
C THR A 476 6.66 -27.71 1.58
N LYS A 477 7.18 -28.26 0.47
CA LYS A 477 8.45 -27.83 -0.13
C LYS A 477 8.29 -26.81 -1.26
N ASN A 478 7.09 -26.67 -1.84
CA ASN A 478 6.83 -25.76 -2.97
C ASN A 478 5.85 -24.62 -2.64
N GLN A 479 5.38 -24.47 -1.40
CA GLN A 479 4.50 -23.37 -1.00
C GLN A 479 5.22 -22.02 -0.82
N ASP A 480 6.55 -22.05 -0.75
CA ASP A 480 7.39 -20.86 -0.50
C ASP A 480 8.13 -20.36 -1.75
N SER A 481 7.83 -20.89 -2.95
CA SER A 481 8.46 -20.36 -4.16
C SER A 481 7.80 -19.04 -4.55
N ALA A 482 8.48 -17.92 -4.27
CA ALA A 482 8.12 -16.61 -4.77
C ALA A 482 7.86 -16.65 -6.30
N PRO A 483 6.95 -15.81 -6.83
CA PRO A 483 6.75 -15.71 -8.27
C PRO A 483 8.05 -15.34 -8.97
N SER A 484 8.23 -15.82 -10.20
CA SER A 484 9.37 -15.42 -11.02
C SER A 484 9.32 -13.91 -11.30
N PRO A 485 10.49 -13.24 -11.38
CA PRO A 485 10.54 -11.84 -11.81
C PRO A 485 9.84 -11.63 -13.15
N VAL A 486 9.28 -10.44 -13.33
CA VAL A 486 8.59 -10.02 -14.55
C VAL A 486 9.46 -9.04 -15.32
N HIS A 487 9.56 -9.21 -16.63
CA HIS A 487 10.24 -8.27 -17.51
C HIS A 487 9.23 -7.26 -18.08
N LEU A 488 9.40 -5.99 -17.72
CA LEU A 488 8.55 -4.90 -18.19
C LEU A 488 9.23 -4.16 -19.34
N ASN A 489 8.51 -4.01 -20.44
CA ASN A 489 8.85 -3.10 -21.53
C ASN A 489 8.50 -1.67 -21.14
N LEU A 490 9.46 -0.76 -21.30
CA LEU A 490 9.30 0.68 -21.08
C LEU A 490 9.17 1.40 -22.43
N SER A 491 7.94 1.79 -22.77
CA SER A 491 7.70 2.65 -23.93
C SER A 491 7.63 4.11 -23.49
N LYS A 492 8.62 4.91 -23.86
CA LYS A 492 8.73 6.33 -23.50
C LYS A 492 8.41 7.21 -24.71
N ILE A 493 7.46 8.12 -24.54
CA ILE A 493 7.13 9.16 -25.52
C ILE A 493 7.48 10.49 -24.85
N SER A 494 8.68 11.00 -25.11
CA SER A 494 9.06 12.33 -24.64
C SER A 494 8.55 13.41 -25.59
N PHE A 495 8.05 14.48 -24.99
CA PHE A 495 7.64 15.71 -25.66
C PHE A 495 8.71 16.80 -25.55
N SER A 496 9.87 16.47 -24.97
CA SER A 496 11.02 17.34 -24.79
C SER A 496 12.28 16.67 -25.38
N GLU A 497 13.41 17.38 -25.43
CA GLU A 497 14.65 16.88 -26.06
C GLU A 497 15.28 15.66 -25.34
N SER A 498 14.73 15.23 -24.21
CA SER A 498 15.31 14.17 -23.37
C SER A 498 14.26 13.48 -22.50
N ASN A 499 14.65 12.37 -21.85
CA ASN A 499 13.75 11.48 -21.15
C ASN A 499 13.86 11.63 -19.63
N ILE A 500 12.72 11.61 -18.96
CA ILE A 500 12.62 11.43 -17.51
C ILE A 500 12.83 9.94 -17.21
N PRO A 501 13.80 9.60 -16.34
CA PRO A 501 14.07 8.20 -15.96
C PRO A 501 12.90 7.61 -15.20
N PHE A 502 12.61 6.32 -15.41
CA PHE A 502 11.57 5.61 -14.66
C PHE A 502 12.13 4.90 -13.42
N ASP A 503 13.38 4.43 -13.50
CA ASP A 503 13.99 3.55 -12.49
C ASP A 503 14.61 4.29 -11.29
N THR A 504 14.56 5.62 -11.28
CA THR A 504 15.14 6.44 -10.21
C THR A 504 14.22 6.55 -9.00
N THR A 505 14.80 6.68 -7.81
CA THR A 505 14.10 7.13 -6.62
C THR A 505 13.79 8.62 -6.78
N PRO A 506 12.55 9.09 -6.52
CA PRO A 506 11.39 8.37 -5.98
C PRO A 506 10.39 7.81 -7.02
N LEU A 507 10.62 8.01 -8.33
CA LEU A 507 9.65 7.71 -9.39
C LEU A 507 9.28 6.21 -9.44
N LYS A 508 10.28 5.32 -9.36
CA LYS A 508 10.07 3.87 -9.31
C LYS A 508 9.22 3.47 -8.11
N THR A 509 9.54 4.00 -6.94
CA THR A 509 8.86 3.69 -5.68
C THR A 509 7.42 4.17 -5.69
N PHE A 510 7.15 5.37 -6.19
CA PHE A 510 5.77 5.86 -6.31
C PHE A 510 4.95 5.04 -7.30
N ALA A 511 5.53 4.61 -8.43
CA ALA A 511 4.86 3.74 -9.39
C ALA A 511 4.51 2.39 -8.73
N LEU A 512 5.47 1.77 -8.04
CA LEU A 512 5.29 0.52 -7.31
C LEU A 512 4.24 0.61 -6.21
N ASN A 513 4.30 1.64 -5.35
CA ASN A 513 3.35 1.82 -4.25
C ASN A 513 1.92 2.06 -4.78
N SER A 514 1.78 2.86 -5.83
CA SER A 514 0.49 3.10 -6.48
C SER A 514 -0.05 1.80 -7.10
N ARG A 515 0.83 0.99 -7.71
CA ARG A 515 0.48 -0.30 -8.30
C ARG A 515 0.07 -1.33 -7.26
N MET A 516 0.82 -1.45 -6.17
CA MET A 516 0.48 -2.30 -5.02
C MET A 516 -0.88 -1.95 -4.45
N HIS A 517 -1.13 -0.66 -4.21
CA HIS A 517 -2.41 -0.18 -3.68
C HIS A 517 -3.58 -0.52 -4.61
N TRP A 518 -3.45 -0.24 -5.91
CA TRP A 518 -4.46 -0.62 -6.90
C TRP A 518 -4.69 -2.14 -6.95
N ARG A 519 -3.61 -2.93 -6.95
CA ARG A 519 -3.68 -4.38 -7.04
C ARG A 519 -4.38 -4.97 -5.81
N GLN A 520 -4.08 -4.48 -4.61
CA GLN A 520 -4.73 -4.91 -3.38
C GLN A 520 -6.23 -4.61 -3.39
N THR A 521 -6.63 -3.38 -3.72
CA THR A 521 -8.07 -3.02 -3.84
C THR A 521 -8.79 -3.85 -4.91
N ASN A 522 -8.12 -4.13 -6.03
CA ASN A 522 -8.69 -4.97 -7.08
C ASN A 522 -8.85 -6.44 -6.63
N LEU A 523 -7.86 -7.00 -5.92
CA LEU A 523 -7.93 -8.36 -5.38
C LEU A 523 -9.02 -8.50 -4.31
N GLU A 524 -9.19 -7.51 -3.42
CA GLU A 524 -10.28 -7.49 -2.44
C GLU A 524 -11.65 -7.54 -3.11
N SER A 525 -11.81 -6.77 -4.19
CA SER A 525 -13.06 -6.77 -4.96
C SER A 525 -13.27 -8.07 -5.73
N GLN A 526 -12.21 -8.71 -6.26
CA GLN A 526 -12.31 -9.93 -7.06
C GLN A 526 -12.41 -11.20 -6.22
N PHE A 527 -11.80 -11.22 -5.02
CA PHE A 527 -11.67 -12.40 -4.16
C PHE A 527 -11.97 -12.08 -2.68
N PRO A 528 -13.21 -11.67 -2.35
CA PRO A 528 -13.58 -11.24 -0.99
C PRO A 528 -13.52 -12.35 0.08
N ASN A 529 -13.50 -13.62 -0.33
CA ASN A 529 -13.44 -14.77 0.59
C ASN A 529 -12.00 -15.22 0.93
N ILE A 530 -10.98 -14.52 0.43
CA ILE A 530 -9.57 -14.80 0.74
C ILE A 530 -9.06 -13.66 1.60
N SER A 531 -8.43 -13.98 2.74
CA SER A 531 -7.84 -12.98 3.62
C SER A 531 -6.63 -12.29 2.97
N GLN A 532 -6.46 -10.99 3.22
CA GLN A 532 -5.38 -10.17 2.69
C GLN A 532 -3.98 -10.74 3.01
N GLU A 533 -3.80 -11.31 4.20
CA GLU A 533 -2.56 -11.97 4.63
C GLU A 533 -2.10 -13.06 3.65
N ARG A 534 -3.02 -13.70 2.92
CA ARG A 534 -2.66 -14.77 1.99
C ARG A 534 -2.40 -14.27 0.57
N TYR A 535 -2.65 -13.00 0.27
CA TYR A 535 -2.49 -12.51 -1.10
C TYR A 535 -1.07 -12.65 -1.61
N HIS A 536 -0.06 -12.40 -0.76
CA HIS A 536 1.36 -12.48 -1.14
C HIS A 536 1.80 -13.87 -1.62
N SER A 537 1.14 -14.94 -1.18
CA SER A 537 1.46 -16.32 -1.59
C SER A 537 0.56 -16.85 -2.71
N LEU A 538 -0.47 -16.10 -3.12
CA LEU A 538 -1.49 -16.56 -4.06
C LEU A 538 -1.52 -15.77 -5.37
N PHE A 539 -1.14 -14.49 -5.34
CA PHE A 539 -1.28 -13.60 -6.48
C PHE A 539 0.02 -12.87 -6.78
N THR A 540 0.21 -12.50 -8.05
CA THR A 540 1.30 -11.66 -8.53
C THR A 540 0.91 -10.19 -8.58
N LEU A 541 1.92 -9.31 -8.59
CA LEU A 541 1.77 -7.85 -8.69
C LEU A 541 1.29 -7.39 -10.08
N TYR A 542 1.90 -7.93 -11.12
CA TYR A 542 1.60 -7.70 -12.53
C TYR A 542 1.00 -8.96 -13.17
N ASN A 543 0.00 -8.75 -14.03
CA ASN A 543 -0.46 -9.75 -14.99
C ASN A 543 0.16 -9.45 -16.36
N SER A 544 0.23 -10.45 -17.24
CA SER A 544 0.84 -10.32 -18.58
C SER A 544 0.19 -9.20 -19.40
N GLY A 545 -1.13 -9.10 -19.33
CA GLY A 545 -1.93 -8.16 -20.13
C GLY A 545 -2.02 -6.73 -19.60
N ASP A 546 -1.37 -6.41 -18.49
CA ASP A 546 -1.48 -5.10 -17.84
C ASP A 546 -0.58 -4.06 -18.52
N ILE A 547 -1.08 -2.82 -18.61
CA ILE A 547 -0.32 -1.64 -18.99
C ILE A 547 -0.58 -0.53 -17.96
N ASP A 548 0.50 0.00 -17.40
CA ASP A 548 0.45 1.16 -16.52
C ASP A 548 1.06 2.37 -17.24
N LEU A 549 0.44 3.54 -17.08
CA LEU A 549 0.88 4.78 -17.72
C LEU A 549 1.28 5.79 -16.66
N ALA A 550 2.40 6.48 -16.89
CA ALA A 550 2.85 7.63 -16.12
C ALA A 550 2.91 8.86 -17.03
N LEU A 551 2.08 9.86 -16.73
CA LEU A 551 2.04 11.13 -17.44
C LEU A 551 2.76 12.20 -16.62
N TYR A 552 3.87 12.71 -17.14
CA TYR A 552 4.71 13.71 -16.50
C TYR A 552 4.34 15.12 -16.96
N TRP A 553 4.37 16.07 -16.03
CA TRP A 553 4.04 17.46 -16.30
C TRP A 553 4.91 18.43 -15.48
N ASP A 554 5.05 19.63 -16.00
CA ASP A 554 5.70 20.75 -15.33
C ASP A 554 4.88 22.05 -15.45
N ILE A 555 5.09 22.96 -14.50
CA ILE A 555 4.56 24.32 -14.49
C ILE A 555 5.76 25.26 -14.37
N PRO A 556 6.35 25.71 -15.50
CA PRO A 556 7.58 26.50 -15.50
C PRO A 556 7.49 27.77 -14.64
N GLN A 557 6.33 28.45 -14.67
CA GLN A 557 6.10 29.70 -13.93
C GLN A 557 6.19 29.53 -12.41
N MET A 558 5.88 28.34 -11.91
CA MET A 558 5.86 28.04 -10.47
C MET A 558 7.02 27.13 -10.05
N LYS A 559 7.83 26.63 -10.99
CA LYS A 559 8.86 25.60 -10.78
C LYS A 559 8.32 24.34 -10.08
N ARG A 560 7.11 23.93 -10.46
CA ARG A 560 6.45 22.74 -9.92
C ARG A 560 6.50 21.65 -10.97
N HIS A 561 6.73 20.42 -10.52
CA HIS A 561 6.77 19.24 -11.37
C HIS A 561 5.99 18.12 -10.71
N GLY A 562 5.52 17.18 -11.53
CA GLY A 562 4.73 16.08 -11.04
C GLY A 562 4.42 15.08 -12.12
N HIS A 563 3.66 14.06 -11.71
CA HIS A 563 3.19 13.04 -12.63
C HIS A 563 1.85 12.48 -12.15
N HIS A 564 1.12 11.85 -13.06
CA HIS A 564 -0.12 11.13 -12.77
C HIS A 564 -0.02 9.71 -13.28
N TYR A 565 -0.55 8.76 -12.50
CA TYR A 565 -0.56 7.35 -12.85
C TYR A 565 -1.94 6.91 -13.32
N ILE A 566 -1.98 6.14 -14.39
CA ILE A 566 -3.15 5.39 -14.87
C ILE A 566 -2.75 3.92 -14.82
N ILE A 567 -3.11 3.26 -13.74
CA ILE A 567 -2.66 1.90 -13.42
C ILE A 567 -3.79 0.91 -13.67
N GLY A 568 -3.42 -0.28 -14.10
CA GLY A 568 -4.33 -1.42 -14.12
C GLY A 568 -5.22 -1.51 -15.34
N VAL A 569 -4.82 -0.88 -16.45
CA VAL A 569 -5.47 -1.09 -17.74
C VAL A 569 -5.08 -2.48 -18.23
N ASN A 570 -6.02 -3.43 -18.25
CA ASN A 570 -5.78 -4.76 -18.80
C ASN A 570 -6.29 -4.84 -20.24
N LEU A 571 -5.40 -5.15 -21.18
CA LEU A 571 -5.73 -5.31 -22.61
C LEU A 571 -5.64 -6.77 -23.08
N GLY A 572 -5.35 -7.68 -22.14
CA GLY A 572 -5.39 -9.12 -22.36
C GLY A 572 -6.81 -9.65 -22.46
N VAL A 573 -6.95 -10.95 -22.71
CA VAL A 573 -8.25 -11.62 -22.55
C VAL A 573 -8.50 -11.80 -21.06
N GLN A 574 -9.61 -11.26 -20.56
CA GLN A 574 -9.98 -11.49 -19.16
C GLN A 574 -10.40 -12.94 -18.96
N GLN A 575 -9.69 -13.65 -18.09
CA GLN A 575 -9.97 -15.04 -17.74
C GLN A 575 -9.83 -15.21 -16.24
N ASN A 576 -10.71 -15.99 -15.65
CA ASN A 576 -10.53 -16.44 -14.29
C ASN A 576 -9.21 -17.21 -14.21
N PRO A 577 -8.24 -16.78 -13.37
CA PRO A 577 -6.95 -17.47 -13.27
C PRO A 577 -7.14 -18.90 -12.75
N PHE A 578 -8.18 -19.18 -11.98
CA PHE A 578 -8.43 -20.53 -11.47
C PHE A 578 -9.02 -21.46 -12.54
N GLN A 579 -8.28 -22.51 -12.92
CA GLN A 579 -8.69 -23.48 -13.95
C GLN A 579 -9.16 -24.83 -13.38
N GLY A 580 -9.33 -24.97 -12.06
CA GLY A 580 -9.69 -26.26 -11.45
C GLY A 580 -11.17 -26.62 -11.63
N THR A 581 -11.47 -27.84 -12.05
CA THR A 581 -12.86 -28.32 -12.16
C THR A 581 -13.50 -28.49 -10.78
N HIS A 582 -14.72 -27.97 -10.60
CA HIS A 582 -15.49 -28.11 -9.36
C HIS A 582 -15.63 -29.57 -8.89
N ALA A 583 -15.96 -30.48 -9.82
CA ALA A 583 -16.14 -31.91 -9.54
C ALA A 583 -14.84 -32.60 -9.07
N ASP A 584 -13.70 -32.27 -9.67
CA ASP A 584 -12.40 -32.87 -9.33
C ASP A 584 -11.93 -32.45 -7.93
N LEU A 585 -12.29 -31.23 -7.51
CA LEU A 585 -11.87 -30.63 -6.24
C LEU A 585 -12.76 -31.05 -5.05
N MET A 586 -14.04 -31.27 -5.29
CA MET A 586 -14.97 -31.82 -4.31
C MET A 586 -14.69 -33.30 -4.04
N ASN A 587 -14.47 -34.09 -5.09
CA ASN A 587 -14.25 -35.54 -4.97
C ASN A 587 -12.90 -35.89 -4.33
N LYS A 588 -11.84 -35.09 -4.54
CA LYS A 588 -10.51 -35.38 -3.98
C LYS A 588 -10.45 -35.36 -2.45
N ASN A 589 -11.35 -34.64 -1.77
CA ASN A 589 -11.27 -34.40 -0.32
C ASN A 589 -12.58 -34.55 0.49
N SER A 590 -13.71 -34.91 -0.12
CA SER A 590 -14.98 -35.15 0.60
C SER A 590 -14.87 -36.18 1.73
N ASN A 591 -13.87 -37.06 1.71
CA ASN A 591 -13.67 -38.11 2.72
C ASN A 591 -12.84 -37.67 3.95
N ARG A 592 -12.40 -36.40 4.05
CA ARG A 592 -11.32 -36.01 5.00
C ARG A 592 -11.57 -34.81 5.92
N THR A 593 -12.65 -34.05 5.77
CA THR A 593 -12.96 -32.93 6.68
C THR A 593 -13.94 -33.36 7.77
N MET A 594 -13.46 -33.55 9.01
CA MET A 594 -14.30 -34.01 10.14
C MET A 594 -15.27 -32.94 10.69
N PHE A 595 -15.09 -31.67 10.33
CA PHE A 595 -15.87 -30.55 10.84
C PHE A 595 -16.73 -29.90 9.75
N GLU A 596 -18.02 -29.79 10.02
CA GLU A 596 -19.02 -29.19 9.11
C GLU A 596 -18.72 -27.73 8.78
N ALA A 597 -18.25 -26.94 9.75
CA ALA A 597 -17.90 -25.53 9.55
C ALA A 597 -16.77 -25.34 8.54
N THR A 598 -15.69 -26.13 8.66
CA THR A 598 -14.55 -26.11 7.73
C THR A 598 -14.93 -26.63 6.34
N ALA A 599 -15.79 -27.66 6.28
CA ALA A 599 -16.32 -28.17 5.00
C ALA A 599 -17.16 -27.10 4.28
N LYS A 600 -18.00 -26.38 5.03
CA LYS A 600 -18.81 -25.28 4.50
C LYS A 600 -17.95 -24.13 3.99
N GLU A 601 -17.00 -23.64 4.78
CA GLU A 601 -16.06 -22.58 4.39
C GLU A 601 -15.26 -22.94 3.12
N ARG A 602 -14.76 -24.17 3.06
CA ARG A 602 -14.07 -24.69 1.88
C ARG A 602 -15.00 -24.77 0.66
N SER A 603 -16.23 -25.22 0.84
CA SER A 603 -17.21 -25.28 -0.25
C SER A 603 -17.57 -23.90 -0.79
N THR A 604 -17.68 -22.90 0.10
CA THR A 604 -17.92 -21.51 -0.28
C THR A 604 -16.72 -20.91 -1.01
N LEU A 605 -15.50 -21.27 -0.61
CA LEU A 605 -14.29 -20.84 -1.29
C LEU A 605 -14.18 -21.44 -2.70
N ILE A 606 -14.40 -22.75 -2.86
CA ILE A 606 -14.39 -23.43 -4.17
C ILE A 606 -15.46 -22.83 -5.09
N ASN A 607 -16.66 -22.60 -4.57
CA ASN A 607 -17.74 -21.96 -5.34
C ASN A 607 -17.36 -20.53 -5.77
N SER A 608 -16.72 -19.75 -4.89
CA SER A 608 -16.27 -18.39 -5.20
C SER A 608 -15.16 -18.37 -6.27
N LEU A 609 -14.21 -19.30 -6.18
CA LEU A 609 -13.10 -19.42 -7.13
C LEU A 609 -13.54 -19.94 -8.50
N THR A 610 -14.47 -20.90 -8.54
CA THR A 610 -14.95 -21.48 -9.81
C THR A 610 -16.02 -20.62 -10.49
N ARG A 611 -16.88 -19.95 -9.71
CA ARG A 611 -17.95 -19.06 -10.21
C ARG A 611 -17.74 -17.66 -9.68
N ASN A 612 -16.62 -17.05 -10.06
CA ASN A 612 -16.33 -15.68 -9.70
C ASN A 612 -17.33 -14.75 -10.40
N LYS A 613 -18.13 -14.01 -9.64
CA LYS A 613 -19.13 -13.07 -10.20
C LYS A 613 -18.49 -11.78 -10.70
N HIS A 614 -17.28 -11.47 -10.25
CA HIS A 614 -16.56 -10.23 -10.52
C HIS A 614 -15.59 -10.37 -11.71
N LEU A 615 -15.24 -11.59 -12.10
CA LEU A 615 -14.45 -11.90 -13.30
C LEU A 615 -15.32 -12.67 -14.28
N LYS A 616 -15.69 -12.01 -15.39
CA LYS A 616 -16.40 -12.67 -16.49
C LYS A 616 -15.39 -13.08 -17.54
N ASP A 617 -15.33 -14.37 -17.83
CA ASP A 617 -14.46 -14.88 -18.90
C ASP A 617 -14.86 -14.25 -20.24
N GLU A 618 -13.88 -13.65 -20.89
CA GLU A 618 -13.98 -13.18 -22.27
C GLU A 618 -13.63 -14.30 -23.24
N SER A 619 -14.15 -14.19 -24.46
CA SER A 619 -13.82 -15.16 -25.48
C SER A 619 -12.31 -15.14 -25.79
N PRO A 620 -11.65 -16.30 -25.83
CA PRO A 620 -10.22 -16.37 -26.08
C PRO A 620 -9.83 -16.04 -27.52
N ILE A 621 -10.76 -16.17 -28.48
CA ILE A 621 -10.47 -15.88 -29.89
C ILE A 621 -11.00 -14.49 -30.23
N LYS A 622 -10.10 -13.64 -30.73
CA LYS A 622 -10.43 -12.34 -31.34
C LYS A 622 -10.49 -12.50 -32.85
N LEU A 623 -11.45 -11.82 -33.47
CA LEU A 623 -11.70 -11.83 -34.91
C LEU A 623 -11.56 -10.41 -35.46
N MET A 624 -10.86 -10.28 -36.57
CA MET A 624 -10.81 -9.05 -37.36
C MET A 624 -11.09 -9.36 -38.83
N VAL A 625 -11.91 -8.53 -39.45
CA VAL A 625 -12.23 -8.62 -40.87
C VAL A 625 -11.57 -7.44 -41.58
N SER A 626 -10.85 -7.71 -42.66
CA SER A 626 -10.16 -6.71 -43.48
C SER A 626 -10.65 -6.80 -44.92
N SER A 627 -10.97 -5.65 -45.51
CA SER A 627 -11.49 -5.51 -46.86
C SER A 627 -11.04 -4.19 -47.48
N PRO A 628 -10.95 -4.09 -48.82
CA PRO A 628 -10.72 -2.81 -49.49
C PRO A 628 -11.90 -1.83 -49.27
N ASP A 629 -11.60 -0.57 -48.95
CA ASP A 629 -12.62 0.47 -48.75
C ASP A 629 -13.35 0.84 -50.05
N LYS A 630 -12.63 0.85 -51.17
CA LYS A 630 -13.14 1.19 -52.50
C LYS A 630 -12.58 0.26 -53.56
N LYS A 631 -13.44 -0.26 -54.44
CA LYS A 631 -13.04 -1.04 -55.62
C LYS A 631 -13.82 -0.59 -56.85
N THR A 632 -13.09 -0.24 -57.91
CA THR A 632 -13.65 0.11 -59.22
C THR A 632 -13.81 -1.15 -60.07
N HIS A 633 -14.94 -1.29 -60.75
CA HIS A 633 -15.27 -2.46 -61.57
C HIS A 633 -16.18 -2.09 -62.74
N ASP A 634 -15.95 -2.70 -63.90
CA ASP A 634 -16.84 -2.58 -65.05
C ASP A 634 -17.96 -3.63 -64.95
N PHE A 635 -19.09 -3.24 -64.37
CA PHE A 635 -20.25 -4.12 -64.19
C PHE A 635 -20.95 -4.46 -65.52
N GLU A 636 -20.72 -3.69 -66.59
CA GLU A 636 -21.37 -3.93 -67.89
C GLU A 636 -20.62 -5.00 -68.69
N ASN A 637 -19.29 -4.93 -68.75
CA ASN A 637 -18.47 -5.84 -69.55
C ASN A 637 -17.87 -7.02 -68.77
N GLU A 638 -17.53 -6.83 -67.49
CA GLU A 638 -16.84 -7.85 -66.68
C GLU A 638 -17.79 -8.59 -65.70
N GLY A 639 -19.04 -8.14 -65.60
CA GLY A 639 -20.09 -8.79 -64.81
C GLY A 639 -19.89 -8.68 -63.29
N LEU A 640 -19.81 -9.81 -62.60
CA LEU A 640 -19.81 -9.86 -61.12
C LEU A 640 -18.47 -9.44 -60.51
N LEU A 641 -18.50 -8.47 -59.60
CA LEU A 641 -17.33 -8.04 -58.86
C LEU A 641 -17.07 -9.00 -57.68
N LYS A 642 -15.93 -9.71 -57.72
CA LYS A 642 -15.44 -10.51 -56.58
C LYS A 642 -14.45 -9.68 -55.76
N VAL A 643 -14.72 -9.52 -54.48
CA VAL A 643 -13.87 -8.79 -53.54
C VAL A 643 -13.29 -9.77 -52.52
N PRO A 644 -11.96 -9.90 -52.44
CA PRO A 644 -11.32 -10.69 -51.39
C PRO A 644 -11.50 -9.99 -50.04
N VAL A 645 -11.94 -10.77 -49.06
CA VAL A 645 -12.09 -10.37 -47.67
C VAL A 645 -11.22 -11.29 -46.83
N SER A 646 -10.31 -10.71 -46.06
CA SER A 646 -9.44 -11.46 -45.16
C SER A 646 -10.02 -11.42 -43.75
N ILE A 647 -10.24 -12.59 -43.15
CA ILE A 647 -10.75 -12.74 -41.79
C ILE A 647 -9.65 -13.39 -40.96
N GLN A 648 -9.08 -12.62 -40.04
CA GLN A 648 -8.04 -13.08 -39.13
C GLN A 648 -8.67 -13.52 -37.81
N LEU A 649 -8.40 -14.75 -37.39
CA LEU A 649 -8.75 -15.27 -36.08
C LEU A 649 -7.48 -15.49 -35.29
N ARG A 650 -7.43 -15.00 -34.04
CA ARG A 650 -6.28 -15.21 -33.16
C ARG A 650 -6.73 -15.64 -31.78
N ASN A 651 -6.16 -16.74 -31.28
CA ASN A 651 -6.30 -17.13 -29.90
C ASN A 651 -5.36 -16.28 -29.03
N CYS A 652 -5.94 -15.47 -28.15
CA CYS A 652 -5.25 -14.53 -27.29
C CYS A 652 -5.25 -14.99 -25.82
N SER A 653 -5.65 -16.24 -25.56
CA SER A 653 -5.52 -16.86 -24.24
C SER A 653 -4.11 -17.40 -24.01
N TRP A 654 -3.71 -17.44 -22.73
CA TRP A 654 -2.38 -17.92 -22.33
C TRP A 654 -2.32 -19.45 -22.16
N ASN A 655 -3.46 -20.14 -21.99
CA ASN A 655 -3.51 -21.58 -21.71
C ASN A 655 -4.61 -22.38 -22.42
N ARG A 656 -5.68 -21.76 -22.93
CA ARG A 656 -6.84 -22.48 -23.48
C ARG A 656 -6.65 -22.76 -24.97
N THR A 657 -6.70 -24.03 -25.36
CA THR A 657 -6.85 -24.40 -26.78
C THR A 657 -8.32 -24.28 -27.16
N SER A 658 -8.63 -23.50 -28.20
CA SER A 658 -10.02 -23.16 -28.53
C SER A 658 -10.41 -23.68 -29.90
N LYS A 659 -11.56 -24.37 -29.97
CA LYS A 659 -12.20 -24.75 -31.23
C LYS A 659 -13.06 -23.60 -31.72
N TYR A 660 -12.97 -23.28 -33.01
CA TYR A 660 -13.79 -22.24 -33.61
C TYR A 660 -14.60 -22.79 -34.78
N THR A 661 -15.78 -22.20 -34.97
CA THR A 661 -16.61 -22.35 -36.17
C THR A 661 -17.04 -20.96 -36.62
N LEU A 662 -16.53 -20.51 -37.77
CA LEU A 662 -16.89 -19.27 -38.43
C LEU A 662 -17.88 -19.58 -39.56
N GLU A 663 -19.08 -19.02 -39.45
CA GLU A 663 -20.15 -19.11 -40.45
C GLU A 663 -20.33 -17.76 -41.13
N LEU A 664 -20.14 -17.71 -42.45
CA LEU A 664 -20.44 -16.56 -43.29
C LEU A 664 -21.91 -16.63 -43.70
N LEU A 665 -22.71 -15.71 -43.18
CA LEU A 665 -24.17 -15.79 -43.26
C LEU A 665 -24.67 -15.27 -44.63
N PRO A 666 -25.69 -15.92 -45.22
CA PRO A 666 -26.27 -15.48 -46.48
C PRO A 666 -27.00 -14.14 -46.31
N TRP A 667 -27.31 -13.51 -47.44
CA TRP A 667 -28.18 -12.35 -47.44
C TRP A 667 -29.60 -12.73 -47.00
N SER A 668 -30.06 -12.26 -45.83
CA SER A 668 -31.47 -12.29 -45.43
C SER A 668 -32.09 -10.89 -45.46
N SER A 669 -33.36 -10.82 -45.90
CA SER A 669 -34.24 -9.65 -45.84
C SER A 669 -35.04 -9.54 -44.54
N ASP A 670 -34.88 -10.50 -43.62
CA ASP A 670 -35.75 -10.61 -42.44
C ASP A 670 -35.42 -9.56 -41.38
N SER A 671 -36.27 -8.54 -41.35
CA SER A 671 -36.44 -7.54 -40.28
C SER A 671 -37.12 -8.10 -39.02
N LYS A 672 -36.86 -9.37 -38.67
CA LYS A 672 -37.45 -10.01 -37.48
C LYS A 672 -36.40 -10.76 -36.65
N SER A 673 -35.54 -10.02 -35.96
CA SER A 673 -35.04 -10.45 -34.65
C SER A 673 -35.67 -9.58 -33.57
N LYS A 674 -36.67 -10.14 -32.90
CA LYS A 674 -36.96 -9.79 -31.51
C LYS A 674 -35.77 -10.30 -30.71
N ASP A 675 -34.94 -9.36 -30.26
CA ASP A 675 -34.30 -9.31 -28.94
C ASP A 675 -32.93 -8.60 -29.04
N ASN A 676 -32.93 -7.39 -28.47
CA ASN A 676 -31.81 -6.58 -27.99
C ASN A 676 -30.68 -6.14 -28.96
N ALA A 677 -30.81 -4.87 -29.36
CA ALA A 677 -29.76 -3.83 -29.32
C ALA A 677 -28.73 -3.69 -30.46
N SER A 678 -29.06 -4.04 -31.70
CA SER A 678 -28.44 -3.37 -32.86
C SER A 678 -29.49 -3.00 -33.90
N LYS A 679 -29.58 -1.70 -34.24
CA LYS A 679 -30.47 -1.23 -35.31
C LYS A 679 -30.02 -1.90 -36.63
N PRO A 680 -30.95 -2.36 -37.49
CA PRO A 680 -30.58 -2.92 -38.79
C PRO A 680 -29.79 -1.86 -39.57
N SER A 681 -28.63 -2.23 -40.13
CA SER A 681 -27.81 -1.31 -40.93
C SER A 681 -28.60 -0.91 -42.18
N THR A 682 -29.06 0.34 -42.22
CA THR A 682 -29.86 0.93 -43.31
C THR A 682 -29.04 1.17 -44.59
N PHE A 683 -27.80 0.71 -44.66
CA PHE A 683 -26.84 1.08 -45.70
C PHE A 683 -26.81 0.15 -46.91
N ASN A 684 -27.33 -1.07 -46.79
CA ASN A 684 -27.33 -2.01 -47.90
C ASN A 684 -28.58 -1.86 -48.78
N ILE A 685 -28.43 -1.11 -49.88
CA ILE A 685 -29.48 -0.94 -50.89
C ILE A 685 -29.64 -2.22 -51.75
N TYR A 686 -28.58 -3.04 -51.86
CA TYR A 686 -28.55 -4.25 -52.69
C TYR A 686 -27.94 -5.45 -51.93
N PRO A 687 -28.38 -6.70 -52.22
CA PRO A 687 -27.82 -7.90 -51.62
C PRO A 687 -26.41 -8.20 -52.15
N PHE A 688 -25.54 -8.73 -51.27
CA PHE A 688 -24.28 -9.36 -51.66
C PHE A 688 -24.26 -10.85 -51.26
N HIS A 689 -23.42 -11.64 -51.90
CA HIS A 689 -23.29 -13.07 -51.63
C HIS A 689 -21.85 -13.46 -51.30
N TRP A 690 -21.65 -14.28 -50.28
CA TRP A 690 -20.40 -14.99 -50.07
C TRP A 690 -20.25 -16.11 -51.10
N THR A 691 -19.07 -16.24 -51.69
CA THR A 691 -18.76 -17.27 -52.71
C THR A 691 -17.59 -18.13 -52.28
N GLY A 692 -17.66 -19.43 -52.57
CA GLY A 692 -16.70 -20.43 -52.10
C GLY A 692 -17.13 -21.06 -50.78
N SER A 693 -16.17 -21.42 -49.93
CA SER A 693 -16.42 -21.96 -48.59
C SER A 693 -17.01 -20.88 -47.69
N THR A 694 -18.16 -21.17 -47.07
CA THR A 694 -18.87 -20.24 -46.17
C THR A 694 -18.83 -20.69 -44.71
N VAL A 695 -18.34 -21.90 -44.42
CA VAL A 695 -18.16 -22.41 -43.07
C VAL A 695 -16.72 -22.85 -42.90
N PHE A 696 -16.05 -22.30 -41.89
CA PHE A 696 -14.67 -22.62 -41.55
C PHE A 696 -14.62 -23.07 -40.10
N SER A 697 -14.01 -24.23 -39.85
CA SER A 697 -13.83 -24.76 -38.50
C SER A 697 -12.40 -25.20 -38.28
N GLY A 698 -11.87 -24.97 -37.08
CA GLY A 698 -10.52 -25.35 -36.73
C GLY A 698 -10.26 -25.30 -35.24
N ILE A 699 -9.01 -25.58 -34.87
CA ILE A 699 -8.53 -25.53 -33.49
C ILE A 699 -7.36 -24.54 -33.48
N LEU A 700 -7.37 -23.59 -32.56
CA LEU A 700 -6.27 -22.67 -32.32
C LEU A 700 -5.68 -22.92 -30.93
N LYS A 701 -4.39 -23.25 -30.89
CA LYS A 701 -3.60 -23.27 -29.66
C LYS A 701 -3.41 -21.84 -29.12
N PRO A 702 -3.01 -21.68 -27.84
CA PRO A 702 -2.62 -20.38 -27.30
C PRO A 702 -1.66 -19.65 -28.25
N GLU A 703 -1.90 -18.37 -28.48
CA GLU A 703 -1.14 -17.48 -29.39
C GLU A 703 -1.15 -17.82 -30.88
N GLU A 704 -1.85 -18.89 -31.29
CA GLU A 704 -1.99 -19.26 -32.69
C GLU A 704 -2.99 -18.35 -33.40
N PHE A 705 -2.72 -18.07 -34.68
CA PHE A 705 -3.62 -17.32 -35.55
C PHE A 705 -3.84 -18.05 -36.87
N VAL A 706 -4.96 -17.75 -37.52
CA VAL A 706 -5.30 -18.25 -38.84
C VAL A 706 -5.92 -17.13 -39.67
N ASP A 707 -5.47 -17.04 -40.90
CA ASP A 707 -5.99 -16.10 -41.89
C ASP A 707 -6.90 -16.84 -42.87
N ILE A 708 -8.19 -16.50 -42.84
CA ILE A 708 -9.21 -17.08 -43.70
C ILE A 708 -9.47 -16.11 -44.85
N GLN A 709 -9.35 -16.60 -46.08
CA GLN A 709 -9.69 -15.81 -47.27
C GLN A 709 -11.10 -16.17 -47.73
N ALA A 710 -11.97 -15.16 -47.77
CA ALA A 710 -13.34 -15.26 -48.25
C ALA A 710 -13.55 -14.33 -49.45
N LEU A 711 -14.57 -14.61 -50.26
CA LEU A 711 -14.90 -13.80 -51.44
C LEU A 711 -16.32 -13.27 -51.33
N ALA A 712 -16.45 -11.95 -51.21
CA ALA A 712 -17.74 -11.27 -51.32
C ALA A 712 -18.01 -10.93 -52.79
N THR A 713 -19.16 -11.36 -53.32
CA THR A 713 -19.57 -11.10 -54.70
C THR A 713 -20.66 -10.03 -54.73
N LEU A 714 -20.39 -8.97 -55.48
CA LEU A 714 -21.22 -7.78 -55.64
C LEU A 714 -21.76 -7.73 -57.07
N HIS A 715 -23.05 -7.43 -57.21
CA HIS A 715 -23.76 -7.44 -58.50
C HIS A 715 -23.91 -6.05 -59.12
N LEU A 716 -23.87 -4.98 -58.31
CA LEU A 716 -24.15 -3.61 -58.72
C LEU A 716 -23.13 -2.66 -58.08
N PRO A 717 -22.95 -1.44 -58.62
CA PRO A 717 -22.25 -0.38 -57.92
C PRO A 717 -23.06 0.07 -56.70
N GLY A 718 -22.38 0.34 -55.59
CA GLY A 718 -23.02 0.71 -54.32
C GLY A 718 -22.11 0.58 -53.10
N VAL A 719 -22.65 0.88 -51.92
CA VAL A 719 -21.98 0.68 -50.63
C VAL A 719 -22.56 -0.58 -49.97
N TYR A 720 -21.69 -1.52 -49.61
CA TYR A 720 -22.06 -2.82 -49.07
C TYR A 720 -21.44 -3.04 -47.68
N ASP A 721 -22.27 -3.31 -46.67
CA ASP A 721 -21.87 -3.77 -45.34
C ASP A 721 -21.67 -5.28 -45.37
N ILE A 722 -20.41 -5.71 -45.39
CA ILE A 722 -20.00 -7.12 -45.48
C ILE A 722 -20.00 -7.83 -44.13
N ASN A 723 -20.35 -7.16 -43.03
CA ASN A 723 -20.37 -7.76 -41.70
C ASN A 723 -21.58 -8.68 -41.49
N ARG A 724 -21.53 -9.84 -42.14
CA ARG A 724 -22.51 -10.94 -42.03
C ARG A 724 -21.78 -12.24 -41.75
N TRP A 725 -21.36 -12.40 -40.52
CA TRP A 725 -20.70 -13.60 -40.03
C TRP A 725 -21.13 -13.91 -38.59
N LYS A 726 -20.97 -15.17 -38.20
CA LYS A 726 -21.17 -15.65 -36.84
C LYS A 726 -19.98 -16.53 -36.47
N LEU A 727 -19.29 -16.18 -35.39
CA LEU A 727 -18.18 -16.97 -34.87
C LEU A 727 -18.62 -17.67 -33.59
N THR A 728 -18.53 -18.99 -33.55
CA THR A 728 -18.76 -19.79 -32.34
C THR A 728 -17.42 -20.32 -31.84
N VAL A 729 -17.08 -20.05 -30.58
CA VAL A 729 -15.83 -20.48 -29.94
C VAL A 729 -16.13 -21.38 -28.77
N ARG A 730 -15.44 -22.52 -28.68
CA ARG A 730 -15.54 -23.48 -27.58
C ARG A 730 -14.15 -23.73 -26.99
N THR A 731 -14.03 -23.66 -25.67
CA THR A 731 -12.72 -23.75 -24.99
C THR A 731 -12.36 -25.14 -24.50
N ASP A 732 -13.31 -26.08 -24.50
CA ASP A 732 -13.13 -27.47 -24.07
C ASP A 732 -14.05 -28.43 -24.85
N ASP A 733 -13.71 -29.72 -24.80
CA ASP A 733 -14.47 -30.81 -25.45
C ASP A 733 -15.57 -31.44 -24.57
N LYS A 734 -15.82 -30.85 -23.40
CA LYS A 734 -16.83 -31.34 -22.44
C LYS A 734 -18.18 -30.67 -22.70
N ASP A 735 -19.28 -31.37 -22.40
CA ASP A 735 -20.64 -30.87 -22.63
C ASP A 735 -20.99 -29.58 -21.83
N ASP A 736 -20.24 -29.28 -20.77
CA ASP A 736 -20.36 -28.06 -19.95
C ASP A 736 -19.38 -26.93 -20.37
N ALA A 737 -18.69 -27.06 -21.51
CA ALA A 737 -17.71 -26.07 -21.95
C ALA A 737 -18.37 -24.73 -22.30
N GLU A 738 -17.70 -23.64 -21.91
CA GLU A 738 -18.17 -22.28 -22.26
C GLU A 738 -18.19 -22.10 -23.78
N VAL A 739 -19.35 -21.68 -24.28
CA VAL A 739 -19.56 -21.36 -25.71
C VAL A 739 -19.73 -19.87 -25.86
N PHE A 740 -18.81 -19.25 -26.58
CA PHE A 740 -18.87 -17.84 -26.94
C PHE A 740 -19.39 -17.70 -28.36
N VAL A 741 -20.42 -16.87 -28.55
CA VAL A 741 -20.95 -16.55 -29.88
C VAL A 741 -20.72 -15.08 -30.15
N HIS A 742 -19.93 -14.78 -31.18
CA HIS A 742 -19.67 -13.44 -31.65
C HIS A 742 -20.45 -13.13 -32.91
N GLN A 743 -20.92 -11.90 -32.96
CA GLN A 743 -21.56 -11.30 -34.12
C GLN A 743 -20.91 -9.92 -34.35
N PRO A 744 -20.95 -9.41 -35.57
CA PRO A 744 -20.37 -8.11 -35.88
C PRO A 744 -21.13 -6.98 -35.18
N ASN A 745 -20.37 -6.08 -34.55
CA ASN A 745 -20.91 -4.95 -33.78
C ASN A 745 -20.75 -3.59 -34.47
N VAL A 746 -19.90 -3.51 -35.49
CA VAL A 746 -19.61 -2.29 -36.27
C VAL A 746 -19.78 -2.64 -37.74
N SER A 747 -20.33 -1.75 -38.58
CA SER A 747 -20.43 -2.02 -40.02
C SER A 747 -19.06 -1.98 -40.69
N GLN A 748 -18.84 -2.87 -41.67
CA GLN A 748 -17.65 -2.87 -42.50
C GLN A 748 -18.06 -2.67 -43.95
N LEU A 749 -17.76 -1.48 -44.46
CA LEU A 749 -18.31 -1.00 -45.71
C LEU A 749 -17.29 -1.18 -46.84
N ILE A 750 -17.78 -1.66 -47.97
CA ILE A 750 -17.06 -1.70 -49.24
C ILE A 750 -17.82 -0.81 -50.23
N THR A 751 -17.11 0.14 -50.83
CA THR A 751 -17.66 0.97 -51.91
C THR A 751 -17.29 0.37 -53.26
N ALA A 752 -18.27 -0.21 -53.96
CA ALA A 752 -18.13 -0.66 -55.33
C ALA A 752 -18.50 0.49 -56.29
N ALA A 753 -17.53 1.00 -57.03
CA ALA A 753 -17.73 2.06 -58.01
C ALA A 753 -17.73 1.48 -59.43
N ALA A 754 -18.70 1.89 -60.26
CA ALA A 754 -18.65 1.63 -61.69
C ALA A 754 -17.54 2.48 -62.33
N ILE A 755 -16.88 1.92 -63.35
CA ILE A 755 -15.88 2.62 -64.18
C ILE A 755 -16.57 3.42 -65.28
#